data_AF-A0A426UTF1-F1
#
_entry.id   AF-A0A426UTF1-F1
#
_cell.length_a   1.000
_cell.length_b   1.000
_cell.length_c   1.000
_cell.angle_alpha   90.00
_cell.angle_beta   90.00
_cell.angle_gamma   90.00
#
_symmetry.space_group_name_H-M   'P 1'
#
loop_
_entity.id
_entity.type
_entity.pdbx_description
1 polymer ?
#
loop_
_entity_poly.entity_id
_entity_poly.type
_entity_poly.pdbx_seq_one_letter_code
_entity_poly.pdbx_strand_id
1 'polypeptide(L)'
;MQRRTMLGGAAGALWSAFALASAANAEERPSMPELTGPPSAGPYDVTFPEHPRELRYGSCSEARLTAAHVDLITPRLKSYMEGSAPSFPGFTVLAARRGVVVKHEAGGHRLRYSGWDDATETAVELPESERLPAETGTVYDLASISKLFTATVTGRLIDDHVVDLKLPVAEYLPEFDSVDPAKSPITLEQLLSHTSGMISFINLYDKPDDAARMAAIYAQPLRRVPGSGYEYSDLNLIVLGKVLERVTGQRLDELVAAYVCEPLGLKDTGYNPADRSRTAATEYQPWTGRGTVHGEVHDENAWAFGGVAGHAGVFATAWDLAVFGQMILNGGRYGDAEVLSEATARLVFTDMNAGMGESAARGIGWQLGQRWYMDAMSSPVTVGHTGYTGTSIVLDPLAGTLLVLLTNRVHPTRNRGTASAYRRAASRPLGRAVPVRPERGRDAWYAGQVDASTATLTAALPRPTDRATVGFALWYDTEATDLAVLETSPDGTVWTPVPLDLRTEDHCWRTEGAFSGYSGRQWIRASAALPDGTALLRWRYTSDPVYQGRGVYVDDAEVREGRAVLWEDGDGVEAVGWERVRDLRDRARGVAVGEPVHDLVALRVDDLVLGVGVVPGDHLARAQLVGRGAAPELGHERLDLAVVEDHRVGLVAEEARAPVGVGGGDRV
;
A
#
# COMPACT_ATOMS: atom_id res chain seq x y z
N MET A 1 -66.79 8.44 54.12
CA MET A 1 -67.85 7.41 54.18
C MET A 1 -67.25 6.11 53.68
N GLN A 2 -66.70 5.27 54.55
CA GLN A 2 -67.33 4.09 55.21
C GLN A 2 -67.58 2.86 54.31
N ARG A 3 -66.83 1.78 54.63
CA ARG A 3 -67.19 0.33 54.65
C ARG A 3 -67.25 -0.40 53.28
N ARG A 4 -66.85 -1.68 53.08
CA ARG A 4 -66.35 -2.80 53.92
C ARG A 4 -65.88 -3.96 52.98
N THR A 5 -64.79 -4.65 53.36
CA THR A 5 -64.50 -6.14 53.42
C THR A 5 -65.55 -7.14 52.88
N MET A 6 -65.30 -8.41 52.46
CA MET A 6 -64.14 -9.36 52.38
C MET A 6 -64.60 -10.67 51.67
N LEU A 7 -63.66 -11.35 51.00
CA LEU A 7 -63.37 -12.83 50.91
C LEU A 7 -64.42 -13.94 50.61
N GLY A 8 -63.98 -14.85 49.71
CA GLY A 8 -64.25 -16.32 49.71
C GLY A 8 -64.83 -16.84 48.37
N GLY A 9 -64.34 -17.87 47.68
CA GLY A 9 -63.24 -18.82 47.86
C GLY A 9 -63.28 -19.92 46.77
N ALA A 10 -62.17 -20.64 46.61
CA ALA A 10 -61.96 -21.99 46.02
C ALA A 10 -62.41 -22.26 44.55
N ALA A 11 -61.48 -22.43 43.60
CA ALA A 11 -60.66 -23.62 43.33
C ALA A 11 -61.38 -24.69 42.47
N GLY A 12 -60.88 -24.91 41.25
CA GLY A 12 -61.23 -26.05 40.42
C GLY A 12 -61.17 -25.75 38.93
N ALA A 13 -60.22 -26.40 38.24
CA ALA A 13 -60.07 -26.48 36.79
C ALA A 13 -59.56 -25.21 36.07
N LEU A 14 -58.24 -25.18 35.80
CA LEU A 14 -57.64 -24.70 34.54
C LEU A 14 -56.11 -24.92 34.59
N TRP A 15 -55.71 -26.18 34.75
CA TRP A 15 -54.33 -26.63 34.50
C TRP A 15 -54.35 -27.53 33.27
N SER A 16 -54.46 -26.94 32.07
CA SER A 16 -54.17 -27.61 30.78
C SER A 16 -54.00 -26.66 29.58
N ALA A 17 -54.18 -25.33 29.71
CA ALA A 17 -54.16 -24.42 28.54
C ALA A 17 -52.90 -23.54 28.40
N PHE A 18 -51.91 -23.66 29.30
CA PHE A 18 -50.74 -22.77 29.35
C PHE A 18 -49.43 -23.37 28.81
N ALA A 19 -49.50 -24.29 27.85
CA ALA A 19 -48.32 -24.89 27.22
C ALA A 19 -48.25 -24.74 25.68
N LEU A 20 -49.13 -23.93 25.06
CA LEU A 20 -49.20 -23.81 23.59
C LEU A 20 -49.21 -22.37 23.05
N ALA A 21 -48.82 -21.38 23.86
CA ALA A 21 -48.84 -19.96 23.45
C ALA A 21 -47.54 -19.19 23.75
N SER A 22 -46.38 -19.83 23.61
CA SER A 22 -45.06 -19.18 23.80
C SER A 22 -44.05 -19.43 22.65
N ALA A 23 -44.50 -19.89 21.49
CA ALA A 23 -43.61 -20.16 20.36
C ALA A 23 -44.22 -19.70 19.02
N ALA A 24 -44.63 -18.43 18.95
CA ALA A 24 -44.98 -17.77 17.69
C ALA A 24 -44.94 -16.27 17.95
N ASN A 25 -43.76 -15.67 17.81
CA ASN A 25 -43.47 -14.25 17.56
C ASN A 25 -41.97 -14.03 17.83
N ALA A 26 -41.13 -14.67 17.01
CA ALA A 26 -39.86 -14.05 16.66
C ALA A 26 -40.19 -13.16 15.47
N GLU A 27 -40.16 -11.85 15.66
CA GLU A 27 -40.31 -10.88 14.58
C GLU A 27 -39.32 -11.21 13.46
N GLU A 28 -39.83 -11.60 12.30
CA GLU A 28 -39.07 -11.60 11.05
C GLU A 28 -38.57 -10.16 10.85
N ARG A 29 -37.27 -9.96 11.08
CA ARG A 29 -36.59 -8.78 10.54
C ARG A 29 -36.88 -8.78 9.04
N PRO A 30 -37.33 -7.66 8.44
CA PRO A 30 -37.51 -7.61 7.00
C PRO A 30 -36.17 -7.99 6.36
N SER A 31 -36.15 -9.09 5.60
CA SER A 31 -34.99 -9.50 4.84
C SER A 31 -34.65 -8.36 3.88
N MET A 32 -33.52 -7.70 4.10
CA MET A 32 -32.93 -6.82 3.08
C MET A 32 -32.85 -7.64 1.79
N PRO A 33 -33.24 -7.08 0.62
CA PRO A 33 -33.14 -7.81 -0.63
C PRO A 33 -31.69 -8.25 -0.83
N GLU A 34 -31.45 -9.54 -1.02
CA GLU A 34 -30.13 -10.09 -1.35
C GLU A 34 -29.53 -9.30 -2.51
N LEU A 35 -28.36 -8.69 -2.30
CA LEU A 35 -27.65 -7.95 -3.33
C LEU A 35 -27.01 -8.94 -4.30
N THR A 36 -27.24 -8.75 -5.59
CA THR A 36 -26.64 -9.58 -6.64
C THR A 36 -25.23 -9.07 -6.97
N GLY A 37 -24.26 -9.99 -7.05
CA GLY A 37 -22.87 -9.69 -7.40
C GLY A 37 -21.90 -9.67 -6.19
N PRO A 38 -20.59 -9.63 -6.46
CA PRO A 38 -19.57 -9.60 -5.40
C PRO A 38 -19.65 -8.32 -4.57
N PRO A 39 -19.24 -8.35 -3.28
CA PRO A 39 -19.15 -7.15 -2.47
C PRO A 39 -18.16 -6.15 -3.06
N SER A 40 -18.44 -4.87 -2.88
CA SER A 40 -17.52 -3.76 -3.17
C SER A 40 -17.38 -2.89 -1.92
N ALA A 41 -16.38 -2.01 -1.91
CA ALA A 41 -16.23 -0.98 -0.88
C ALA A 41 -16.45 0.39 -1.52
N GLY A 42 -17.26 1.22 -0.87
CA GLY A 42 -17.51 2.61 -1.23
C GLY A 42 -17.15 3.57 -0.09
N PRO A 43 -17.30 4.88 -0.32
CA PRO A 43 -16.92 5.92 0.64
C PRO A 43 -17.61 5.79 2.01
N TYR A 44 -18.76 5.10 2.09
CA TYR A 44 -19.49 4.90 3.34
C TYR A 44 -19.06 3.66 4.13
N ASP A 45 -18.27 2.76 3.52
CA ASP A 45 -17.60 1.67 4.24
C ASP A 45 -16.35 2.17 4.99
N VAL A 46 -15.88 3.38 4.65
CA VAL A 46 -14.81 4.06 5.37
C VAL A 46 -15.34 4.59 6.71
N THR A 47 -14.87 3.98 7.79
CA THR A 47 -15.16 4.39 9.16
C THR A 47 -14.01 5.22 9.73
N PHE A 48 -14.30 6.45 10.10
CA PHE A 48 -13.35 7.32 10.81
C PHE A 48 -13.41 7.05 12.32
N PRO A 49 -12.27 7.13 13.03
CA PRO A 49 -12.26 6.93 14.48
C PRO A 49 -12.93 8.10 15.21
N GLU A 50 -13.76 7.80 16.21
CA GLU A 50 -14.41 8.83 17.06
C GLU A 50 -13.39 9.79 17.71
N HIS A 51 -12.24 9.24 18.11
CA HIS A 51 -11.08 9.97 18.61
C HIS A 51 -9.96 9.93 17.57
N PRO A 52 -9.52 11.10 17.05
CA PRO A 52 -8.41 11.18 16.11
C PRO A 52 -7.17 10.48 16.66
N ARG A 53 -6.52 9.69 15.82
CA ARG A 53 -5.28 8.99 16.20
C ARG A 53 -4.09 9.86 15.85
N GLU A 54 -3.25 10.14 16.83
CA GLU A 54 -1.94 10.75 16.59
C GLU A 54 -0.89 9.67 16.30
N LEU A 55 0.11 10.04 15.50
CA LEU A 55 1.24 9.18 15.21
C LEU A 55 2.14 9.04 16.43
N ARG A 56 2.46 7.79 16.77
CA ARG A 56 3.46 7.44 17.76
C ARG A 56 4.26 6.24 17.29
N TYR A 57 5.53 6.16 17.71
CA TYR A 57 6.30 4.94 17.52
C TYR A 57 5.72 3.78 18.36
N GLY A 58 5.84 2.57 17.85
CA GLY A 58 5.47 1.36 18.56
C GLY A 58 5.84 0.09 17.80
N SER A 59 5.46 -1.05 18.36
CA SER A 59 5.76 -2.36 17.80
C SER A 59 4.73 -2.80 16.76
N CYS A 60 5.13 -3.74 15.88
CA CYS A 60 4.19 -4.43 15.00
C CYS A 60 3.06 -5.11 15.77
N SER A 61 3.31 -5.60 16.98
CA SER A 61 2.29 -6.25 17.81
C SER A 61 1.17 -5.29 18.24
N GLU A 62 1.52 -4.08 18.67
CA GLU A 62 0.56 -3.02 19.02
C GLU A 62 -0.25 -2.58 17.80
N ALA A 63 0.42 -2.46 16.64
CA ALA A 63 -0.19 -2.17 15.36
C ALA A 63 -1.01 -3.35 14.79
N ARG A 64 -0.96 -4.54 15.42
CA ARG A 64 -1.53 -5.81 14.98
C ARG A 64 -1.09 -6.17 13.55
N LEU A 65 0.20 -6.05 13.31
CA LEU A 65 0.93 -6.36 12.09
C LEU A 65 1.87 -7.56 12.31
N THR A 66 2.11 -8.32 11.25
CA THR A 66 3.13 -9.37 11.22
C THR A 66 4.50 -8.76 10.94
N ALA A 67 5.39 -8.78 11.95
CA ALA A 67 6.72 -8.16 11.86
C ALA A 67 7.55 -8.66 10.67
N ALA A 68 7.53 -9.98 10.42
CA ALA A 68 8.27 -10.61 9.33
C ALA A 68 7.97 -10.00 7.95
N HIS A 69 6.75 -9.48 7.73
CA HIS A 69 6.43 -8.77 6.48
C HIS A 69 6.93 -7.31 6.52
N VAL A 70 6.78 -6.60 7.64
CA VAL A 70 7.29 -5.23 7.79
C VAL A 70 8.81 -5.17 7.59
N ASP A 71 9.53 -6.16 8.11
CA ASP A 71 11.01 -6.25 8.02
C ASP A 71 11.53 -6.39 6.59
N LEU A 72 10.69 -6.85 5.65
CA LEU A 72 11.06 -6.96 4.23
C LEU A 72 11.09 -5.62 3.49
N ILE A 73 10.47 -4.55 4.03
CA ILE A 73 10.34 -3.26 3.33
C ILE A 73 11.71 -2.67 2.99
N THR A 74 12.59 -2.52 3.99
CA THR A 74 13.89 -1.84 3.80
C THR A 74 14.84 -2.62 2.88
N PRO A 75 15.06 -3.95 3.05
CA PRO A 75 15.91 -4.70 2.14
C PRO A 75 15.42 -4.67 0.69
N ARG A 76 14.10 -4.75 0.49
CA ARG A 76 13.50 -4.65 -0.86
C ARG A 76 13.66 -3.27 -1.48
N LEU A 77 13.64 -2.19 -0.70
CA LEU A 77 13.94 -0.86 -1.22
C LEU A 77 15.42 -0.72 -1.60
N LYS A 78 16.33 -1.25 -0.76
CA LYS A 78 17.77 -1.22 -1.03
C LYS A 78 18.16 -1.94 -2.32
N SER A 79 17.47 -3.03 -2.69
CA SER A 79 17.75 -3.72 -3.96
C SER A 79 17.49 -2.86 -5.21
N TYR A 80 16.72 -1.77 -5.10
CA TYR A 80 16.52 -0.81 -6.20
C TYR A 80 17.58 0.29 -6.24
N MET A 81 18.53 0.31 -5.31
CA MET A 81 19.66 1.24 -5.29
C MET A 81 20.93 0.67 -5.95
N GLU A 82 20.85 -0.58 -6.40
CA GLU A 82 21.97 -1.36 -6.91
C GLU A 82 21.79 -1.67 -8.42
N GLY A 83 22.81 -2.25 -9.04
CA GLY A 83 22.81 -2.64 -10.45
C GLY A 83 23.23 -1.52 -11.41
N SER A 84 23.10 -1.78 -12.72
CA SER A 84 23.53 -0.86 -13.79
C SER A 84 22.60 0.34 -13.98
N ALA A 85 21.35 0.24 -13.51
CA ALA A 85 20.33 1.29 -13.61
C ALA A 85 19.53 1.40 -12.29
N PRO A 86 20.17 1.87 -11.20
CA PRO A 86 19.48 2.06 -9.92
C PRO A 86 18.31 3.03 -10.09
N SER A 87 17.24 2.82 -9.32
CA SER A 87 16.04 3.64 -9.39
C SER A 87 16.15 4.93 -8.60
N PHE A 88 16.93 4.99 -7.54
CA PHE A 88 17.19 6.20 -6.75
C PHE A 88 18.49 6.05 -5.96
N PRO A 89 19.20 7.15 -5.65
CA PRO A 89 20.38 7.12 -4.81
C PRO A 89 20.07 7.18 -3.31
N GLY A 90 18.87 7.59 -2.90
CA GLY A 90 18.45 7.61 -1.50
C GLY A 90 16.93 7.60 -1.30
N PHE A 91 16.51 7.21 -0.10
CA PHE A 91 15.11 7.14 0.29
C PHE A 91 14.89 7.38 1.79
N THR A 92 13.66 7.73 2.14
CA THR A 92 13.09 7.62 3.48
C THR A 92 11.73 6.92 3.39
N VAL A 93 11.47 5.96 4.27
CA VAL A 93 10.20 5.22 4.33
C VAL A 93 9.60 5.31 5.72
N LEU A 94 8.28 5.53 5.80
CA LEU A 94 7.50 5.48 7.04
C LEU A 94 6.27 4.59 6.82
N ALA A 95 6.13 3.56 7.64
CA ALA A 95 4.97 2.67 7.65
C ALA A 95 4.26 2.72 9.00
N ALA A 96 2.95 2.92 8.97
CA ALA A 96 2.13 2.98 10.16
C ALA A 96 0.82 2.21 9.98
N ARG A 97 0.23 1.80 11.11
CA ARG A 97 -1.14 1.31 11.14
C ARG A 97 -1.85 1.81 12.39
N ARG A 98 -3.02 2.42 12.19
CA ARG A 98 -3.90 2.93 13.24
C ARG A 98 -3.14 3.83 14.23
N GLY A 99 -2.37 4.80 13.72
CA GLY A 99 -1.57 5.71 14.53
C GLY A 99 -0.23 5.16 15.03
N VAL A 100 0.05 3.86 14.89
CA VAL A 100 1.32 3.26 15.35
C VAL A 100 2.31 3.16 14.20
N VAL A 101 3.37 3.95 14.27
CA VAL A 101 4.52 3.91 13.35
C VAL A 101 5.40 2.72 13.73
N VAL A 102 5.53 1.76 12.81
CA VAL A 102 6.27 0.51 13.02
C VAL A 102 7.58 0.46 12.22
N LYS A 103 7.75 1.38 11.27
CA LYS A 103 9.00 1.57 10.52
C LYS A 103 9.14 3.04 10.15
N HIS A 104 10.31 3.60 10.41
CA HIS A 104 10.72 4.92 9.95
C HIS A 104 12.22 4.89 9.73
N GLU A 105 12.65 4.71 8.48
CA GLU A 105 14.05 4.44 8.15
C GLU A 105 14.46 5.20 6.89
N ALA A 106 15.74 5.51 6.78
CA ALA A 106 16.34 6.11 5.59
C ALA A 106 17.53 5.27 5.10
N GLY A 107 17.88 5.44 3.83
CA GLY A 107 19.03 4.77 3.23
C GLY A 107 19.58 5.52 2.02
N GLY A 108 20.87 5.37 1.77
CA GLY A 108 21.54 6.01 0.65
C GLY A 108 21.84 7.48 0.88
N HIS A 109 21.66 8.30 -0.15
CA HIS A 109 22.14 9.68 -0.18
C HIS A 109 21.05 10.65 -0.61
N ARG A 110 20.90 11.74 0.15
CA ARG A 110 20.11 12.90 -0.27
C ARG A 110 20.86 13.73 -1.32
N LEU A 111 22.19 13.68 -1.35
CA LEU A 111 23.04 14.24 -2.40
C LEU A 111 24.18 13.28 -2.72
N ARG A 112 24.24 12.74 -3.95
CA ARG A 112 25.32 11.84 -4.41
C ARG A 112 26.08 12.33 -5.64
N TYR A 113 25.38 12.97 -6.56
CA TYR A 113 25.92 13.32 -7.88
C TYR A 113 26.04 14.84 -8.03
N SER A 114 27.03 15.28 -8.81
CA SER A 114 27.22 16.69 -9.19
C SER A 114 26.56 17.02 -10.53
N GLY A 115 26.32 16.01 -11.37
CA GLY A 115 25.66 16.16 -12.66
C GLY A 115 25.56 14.85 -13.45
N TRP A 116 25.41 14.99 -14.75
CA TRP A 116 25.27 13.91 -15.71
C TRP A 116 26.19 14.15 -16.92
N ASP A 117 26.86 13.09 -17.39
CA ASP A 117 27.69 13.10 -18.59
C ASP A 117 26.94 12.43 -19.75
N ASP A 118 26.50 13.24 -20.71
CA ASP A 118 25.76 12.78 -21.89
C ASP A 118 26.62 11.94 -22.84
N ALA A 119 27.95 12.11 -22.87
CA ALA A 119 28.82 11.37 -23.78
C ALA A 119 28.98 9.91 -23.35
N THR A 120 29.01 9.68 -22.04
CA THR A 120 29.13 8.34 -21.44
C THR A 120 27.79 7.78 -20.98
N GLU A 121 26.73 8.59 -21.00
CA GLU A 121 25.43 8.30 -20.41
C GLU A 121 25.56 7.85 -18.94
N THR A 122 26.42 8.52 -18.16
CA THR A 122 26.67 8.19 -16.76
C THR A 122 26.50 9.36 -15.80
N ALA A 123 26.17 9.02 -14.55
CA ALA A 123 26.08 10.00 -13.47
C ALA A 123 27.48 10.40 -13.00
N VAL A 124 27.73 11.71 -12.86
CA VAL A 124 28.99 12.23 -12.33
C VAL A 124 28.90 12.24 -10.80
N GLU A 125 29.62 11.33 -10.15
CA GLU A 125 29.60 11.24 -8.68
C GLU A 125 30.38 12.39 -8.03
N LEU A 126 29.87 12.89 -6.91
CA LEU A 126 30.64 13.73 -6.01
C LEU A 126 31.75 12.90 -5.33
N PRO A 127 32.86 13.53 -4.92
CA PRO A 127 33.79 12.94 -3.96
C PRO A 127 33.03 12.45 -2.72
N GLU A 128 33.47 11.34 -2.12
CA GLU A 128 32.76 10.72 -0.98
C GLU A 128 32.56 11.70 0.19
N SER A 129 33.53 12.57 0.44
CA SER A 129 33.47 13.62 1.48
C SER A 129 32.41 14.72 1.22
N GLU A 130 31.90 14.82 0.00
CA GLU A 130 30.89 15.82 -0.40
C GLU A 130 29.49 15.19 -0.56
N ARG A 131 29.37 13.87 -0.45
CA ARG A 131 28.08 13.18 -0.49
C ARG A 131 27.36 13.39 0.84
N LEU A 132 26.05 13.62 0.78
CA LEU A 132 25.22 13.79 1.97
C LEU A 132 24.31 12.56 2.14
N PRO A 133 24.36 11.88 3.29
CA PRO A 133 23.52 10.71 3.55
C PRO A 133 22.05 11.11 3.64
N ALA A 134 21.16 10.21 3.24
CA ALA A 134 19.74 10.34 3.54
C ALA A 134 19.51 9.98 5.01
N GLU A 135 18.76 10.83 5.70
CA GLU A 135 18.34 10.67 7.10
C GLU A 135 16.81 10.73 7.18
N THR A 136 16.21 10.22 8.25
CA THR A 136 14.74 10.24 8.42
C THR A 136 14.16 11.66 8.43
N GLY A 137 14.96 12.67 8.80
CA GLY A 137 14.60 14.09 8.77
C GLY A 137 14.92 14.81 7.44
N THR A 138 15.28 14.06 6.39
CA THR A 138 15.52 14.61 5.05
C THR A 138 14.21 15.14 4.48
N VAL A 139 14.29 16.35 3.93
CA VAL A 139 13.19 17.02 3.25
C VAL A 139 13.26 16.68 1.78
N TYR A 140 12.17 16.18 1.19
CA TYR A 140 12.12 15.81 -0.22
C TYR A 140 11.14 16.70 -0.98
N ASP A 141 11.48 17.01 -2.23
CA ASP A 141 10.52 17.54 -3.19
C ASP A 141 9.45 16.48 -3.48
N LEU A 142 8.20 16.80 -3.15
CA LEU A 142 7.08 15.89 -3.28
C LEU A 142 6.57 15.76 -4.71
N ALA A 143 7.01 16.63 -5.63
CA ALA A 143 6.52 16.74 -6.99
C ALA A 143 4.99 16.74 -7.00
N SER A 144 4.36 15.82 -7.75
CA SER A 144 2.90 15.77 -7.89
C SER A 144 2.11 15.43 -6.63
N ILE A 145 2.72 14.95 -5.54
CA ILE A 145 2.02 14.84 -4.24
C ILE A 145 1.60 16.23 -3.73
N SER A 146 2.23 17.32 -4.20
CA SER A 146 1.82 18.71 -3.91
C SER A 146 0.35 18.98 -4.23
N LYS A 147 -0.21 18.28 -5.24
CA LYS A 147 -1.63 18.40 -5.63
C LYS A 147 -2.58 18.09 -4.47
N LEU A 148 -2.17 17.20 -3.57
CA LEU A 148 -2.96 16.83 -2.40
C LEU A 148 -3.10 17.99 -1.41
N PHE A 149 -2.08 18.84 -1.29
CA PHE A 149 -2.13 20.05 -0.47
C PHE A 149 -3.06 21.09 -1.09
N THR A 150 -2.94 21.33 -2.40
CA THR A 150 -3.88 22.19 -3.16
C THR A 150 -5.32 21.70 -3.01
N ALA A 151 -5.56 20.39 -3.16
CA ALA A 151 -6.89 19.81 -2.99
C ALA A 151 -7.42 19.92 -1.56
N THR A 152 -6.55 19.82 -0.55
CA THR A 152 -6.93 20.00 0.86
C THR A 152 -7.31 21.44 1.15
N VAL A 153 -6.58 22.42 0.62
CA VAL A 153 -6.97 23.84 0.71
C VAL A 153 -8.31 24.08 0.02
N THR A 154 -8.56 23.49 -1.15
CA THR A 154 -9.88 23.54 -1.80
C THR A 154 -10.96 22.94 -0.90
N GLY A 155 -10.70 21.78 -0.28
CA GLY A 155 -11.60 21.15 0.69
C GLY A 155 -11.96 22.07 1.86
N ARG A 156 -10.95 22.72 2.46
CA ARG A 156 -11.16 23.68 3.55
C ARG A 156 -12.05 24.84 3.09
N LEU A 157 -11.83 25.35 1.89
CA LEU A 157 -12.63 26.44 1.32
C LEU A 157 -14.05 26.01 0.90
N ILE A 158 -14.28 24.72 0.65
CA ILE A 158 -15.63 24.15 0.48
C ILE A 158 -16.36 24.15 1.83
N ASP A 159 -15.69 23.70 2.90
CA ASP A 159 -16.26 23.72 4.26
C ASP A 159 -16.62 25.15 4.70
N ASP A 160 -15.81 26.13 4.31
CA ASP A 160 -16.08 27.56 4.56
C ASP A 160 -17.06 28.20 3.57
N HIS A 161 -17.62 27.42 2.63
CA HIS A 161 -18.55 27.87 1.59
C HIS A 161 -18.01 29.00 0.68
N VAL A 162 -16.69 29.08 0.52
CA VAL A 162 -16.00 30.06 -0.35
C VAL A 162 -15.97 29.57 -1.79
N VAL A 163 -15.87 28.26 -2.00
CA VAL A 163 -15.89 27.62 -3.32
C VAL A 163 -16.83 26.42 -3.35
N ASP A 164 -17.33 26.09 -4.53
CA ASP A 164 -18.21 24.95 -4.80
C ASP A 164 -17.62 24.10 -5.94
N LEU A 165 -17.56 22.78 -5.73
CA LEU A 165 -17.06 21.80 -6.71
C LEU A 165 -17.80 21.84 -8.04
N LYS A 166 -19.09 22.12 -8.03
CA LYS A 166 -19.97 22.08 -9.21
C LYS A 166 -20.06 23.42 -9.93
N LEU A 167 -19.56 24.50 -9.34
CA LEU A 167 -19.55 25.79 -10.00
C LEU A 167 -18.47 25.85 -11.10
N PRO A 168 -18.76 26.54 -12.23
CA PRO A 168 -17.78 26.74 -13.27
C PRO A 168 -16.56 27.53 -12.80
N VAL A 169 -15.38 27.20 -13.33
CA VAL A 169 -14.11 27.91 -13.07
C VAL A 169 -14.23 29.38 -13.47
N ALA A 170 -14.95 29.67 -14.56
CA ALA A 170 -15.15 31.01 -15.08
C ALA A 170 -15.88 31.97 -14.11
N GLU A 171 -16.65 31.43 -13.15
CA GLU A 171 -17.28 32.24 -12.10
C GLU A 171 -16.25 32.87 -11.14
N TYR A 172 -15.11 32.18 -10.95
CA TYR A 172 -14.02 32.67 -10.11
C TYR A 172 -12.93 33.38 -10.92
N LEU A 173 -12.68 32.90 -12.14
CA LEU A 173 -11.69 33.42 -13.08
C LEU A 173 -12.36 33.74 -14.42
N PRO A 174 -13.03 34.91 -14.57
CA PRO A 174 -13.72 35.27 -15.80
C PRO A 174 -12.83 35.32 -17.05
N GLU A 175 -11.52 35.43 -16.87
CA GLU A 175 -10.55 35.37 -17.97
C GLU A 175 -10.28 33.94 -18.49
N PHE A 176 -10.70 32.89 -17.78
CA PHE A 176 -10.36 31.49 -18.06
C PHE A 176 -10.92 30.98 -19.40
N ASP A 177 -12.12 31.41 -19.78
CA ASP A 177 -12.81 31.04 -21.01
C ASP A 177 -12.79 32.15 -22.06
N SER A 178 -12.13 33.28 -21.77
CA SER A 178 -12.12 34.47 -22.63
C SER A 178 -11.59 34.23 -24.04
N VAL A 179 -10.68 33.27 -24.22
CA VAL A 179 -10.09 32.89 -25.52
C VAL A 179 -10.81 31.70 -26.15
N ASP A 180 -11.41 30.83 -25.34
CA ASP A 180 -12.03 29.58 -25.76
C ASP A 180 -13.28 29.31 -24.91
N PRO A 181 -14.47 29.73 -25.38
CA PRO A 181 -15.74 29.53 -24.68
C PRO A 181 -16.10 28.07 -24.44
N ALA A 182 -15.42 27.10 -25.08
CA ALA A 182 -15.62 25.68 -24.75
C ALA A 182 -15.16 25.34 -23.32
N LYS A 183 -14.39 26.22 -22.67
CA LYS A 183 -13.95 26.11 -21.28
C LYS A 183 -14.99 26.59 -20.26
N SER A 184 -15.99 27.38 -20.67
CA SER A 184 -17.01 27.92 -19.79
C SER A 184 -17.70 26.88 -18.88
N PRO A 185 -18.00 25.64 -19.32
CA PRO A 185 -18.65 24.65 -18.46
C PRO A 185 -17.69 23.87 -17.54
N ILE A 186 -16.37 24.10 -17.59
CA ILE A 186 -15.41 23.37 -16.75
C ILE A 186 -15.62 23.75 -15.29
N THR A 187 -15.77 22.76 -14.42
CA THR A 187 -16.00 22.95 -12.97
C THR A 187 -14.75 22.69 -12.13
N LEU A 188 -14.75 23.10 -10.87
CA LEU A 188 -13.65 22.79 -9.93
C LEU A 188 -13.47 21.28 -9.72
N GLU A 189 -14.57 20.53 -9.67
CA GLU A 189 -14.55 19.07 -9.64
C GLU A 189 -13.77 18.50 -10.83
N GLN A 190 -14.03 19.00 -12.04
CA GLN A 190 -13.35 18.52 -13.24
C GLN A 190 -11.87 18.89 -13.30
N LEU A 191 -11.45 20.00 -12.65
CA LEU A 191 -10.04 20.29 -12.45
C LEU A 191 -9.40 19.25 -11.54
N LEU A 192 -9.99 19.01 -10.35
CA LEU A 192 -9.50 18.06 -9.33
C LEU A 192 -9.50 16.60 -9.79
N SER A 193 -10.53 16.20 -10.55
CA SER A 193 -10.70 14.83 -11.03
C SER A 193 -10.05 14.56 -12.39
N HIS A 194 -9.39 15.58 -12.97
CA HIS A 194 -8.71 15.48 -14.26
C HIS A 194 -9.63 15.12 -15.43
N THR A 195 -10.83 15.71 -15.46
CA THR A 195 -11.85 15.51 -16.50
C THR A 195 -12.23 16.80 -17.22
N SER A 196 -11.47 17.89 -17.03
CA SER A 196 -11.66 19.19 -17.69
C SER A 196 -11.54 19.16 -19.22
N GLY A 197 -10.86 18.15 -19.76
CA GLY A 197 -10.50 18.08 -21.18
C GLY A 197 -9.30 18.95 -21.59
N MET A 198 -8.66 19.64 -20.62
CA MET A 198 -7.41 20.36 -20.85
C MET A 198 -6.27 19.38 -21.18
N ILE A 199 -5.27 19.88 -21.92
CA ILE A 199 -4.08 19.09 -22.25
C ILE A 199 -3.21 18.85 -21.02
N SER A 200 -2.42 17.79 -21.02
CA SER A 200 -1.65 17.38 -19.85
C SER A 200 -0.61 18.41 -19.40
N PHE A 201 0.13 18.99 -20.35
CA PHE A 201 1.30 19.81 -20.09
C PHE A 201 1.62 20.74 -21.27
N ILE A 202 2.16 21.92 -20.96
CA ILE A 202 2.92 22.78 -21.90
C ILE A 202 4.15 23.35 -21.20
N ASN A 203 5.17 23.73 -21.97
CA ASN A 203 6.32 24.45 -21.43
C ASN A 203 5.91 25.90 -21.09
N LEU A 204 5.99 26.24 -19.79
CA LEU A 204 5.70 27.57 -19.25
C LEU A 204 6.98 28.28 -18.74
N TYR A 205 8.08 27.56 -18.55
CA TYR A 205 9.28 28.12 -17.94
C TYR A 205 10.02 29.10 -18.86
N ASP A 206 9.83 29.00 -20.18
CA ASP A 206 10.37 29.95 -21.16
C ASP A 206 9.52 31.23 -21.33
N LYS A 207 8.38 31.34 -20.63
CA LYS A 207 7.53 32.54 -20.69
C LYS A 207 8.13 33.65 -19.81
N PRO A 208 7.96 34.93 -20.20
CA PRO A 208 8.63 36.04 -19.53
C PRO A 208 8.14 36.29 -18.10
N ASP A 209 6.86 36.05 -17.83
CA ASP A 209 6.22 36.31 -16.54
C ASP A 209 4.98 35.43 -16.33
N ASP A 210 4.41 35.49 -15.13
CA ASP A 210 3.25 34.68 -14.73
C ASP A 210 1.99 35.01 -15.54
N ALA A 211 1.82 36.26 -15.97
CA ALA A 211 0.67 36.65 -16.79
C ALA A 211 0.75 35.97 -18.16
N ALA A 212 1.93 35.96 -18.79
CA ALA A 212 2.18 35.26 -20.04
C ALA A 212 2.02 33.73 -19.90
N ARG A 213 2.39 33.16 -18.73
CA ARG A 213 2.17 31.74 -18.44
C ARG A 213 0.69 31.42 -18.37
N MET A 214 -0.09 32.18 -17.60
CA MET A 214 -1.53 31.96 -17.48
C MET A 214 -2.26 32.19 -18.80
N ALA A 215 -1.92 33.23 -19.54
CA ALA A 215 -2.46 33.47 -20.88
C ALA A 215 -2.17 32.29 -21.83
N ALA A 216 -0.97 31.72 -21.77
CA ALA A 216 -0.62 30.54 -22.56
C ALA A 216 -1.45 29.31 -22.19
N ILE A 217 -1.80 29.12 -20.91
CA ILE A 217 -2.69 28.04 -20.45
C ILE A 217 -4.10 28.25 -20.98
N TYR A 218 -4.67 29.44 -20.81
CA TYR A 218 -6.05 29.73 -21.23
C TYR A 218 -6.25 29.61 -22.74
N ALA A 219 -5.21 29.94 -23.52
CA ALA A 219 -5.22 29.83 -24.97
C ALA A 219 -5.10 28.38 -25.49
N GLN A 220 -4.75 27.38 -24.66
CA GLN A 220 -4.63 25.99 -25.15
C GLN A 220 -6.01 25.42 -25.49
N PRO A 221 -6.20 24.83 -26.69
CA PRO A 221 -7.46 24.18 -27.02
C PRO A 221 -7.70 22.95 -26.14
N LEU A 222 -8.96 22.65 -25.88
CA LEU A 222 -9.34 21.40 -25.21
C LEU A 222 -9.09 20.20 -26.13
N ARG A 223 -8.62 19.09 -25.55
CA ARG A 223 -8.46 17.80 -26.25
C ARG A 223 -9.76 17.04 -26.41
N ARG A 224 -10.74 17.32 -25.55
CA ARG A 224 -12.05 16.68 -25.52
C ARG A 224 -13.05 17.56 -24.81
N VAL A 225 -14.33 17.23 -24.95
CA VAL A 225 -15.42 17.90 -24.23
C VAL A 225 -15.22 17.72 -22.71
N PRO A 226 -15.38 18.76 -21.88
CA PRO A 226 -15.32 18.62 -20.42
C PRO A 226 -16.25 17.50 -19.92
N GLY A 227 -15.75 16.66 -19.01
CA GLY A 227 -16.46 15.51 -18.45
C GLY A 227 -16.51 14.26 -19.33
N SER A 228 -16.10 14.32 -20.61
CA SER A 228 -16.20 13.18 -21.55
C SER A 228 -15.11 12.11 -21.37
N GLY A 229 -14.11 12.37 -20.52
CA GLY A 229 -13.10 11.38 -20.18
C GLY A 229 -11.97 11.96 -19.34
N TYR A 230 -11.10 11.07 -18.88
CA TYR A 230 -9.99 11.38 -18.00
C TYR A 230 -8.67 11.64 -18.76
N GLU A 231 -7.93 12.66 -18.34
CA GLU A 231 -6.55 12.95 -18.75
C GLU A 231 -5.79 13.68 -17.64
N TYR A 232 -4.73 13.06 -17.09
CA TYR A 232 -3.88 13.70 -16.08
C TYR A 232 -3.27 14.99 -16.63
N SER A 233 -3.56 16.11 -15.98
CA SER A 233 -3.16 17.44 -16.44
C SER A 233 -2.67 18.30 -15.29
N ASP A 234 -1.42 18.77 -15.40
CA ASP A 234 -0.85 19.73 -14.46
C ASP A 234 -1.52 21.09 -14.60
N LEU A 235 -2.00 21.42 -15.81
CA LEU A 235 -2.66 22.70 -16.08
C LEU A 235 -3.92 22.87 -15.24
N ASN A 236 -4.65 21.78 -14.96
CA ASN A 236 -5.82 21.83 -14.10
C ASN A 236 -5.49 22.37 -12.71
N LEU A 237 -4.38 21.90 -12.12
CA LEU A 237 -4.02 22.24 -10.76
C LEU A 237 -3.33 23.60 -10.69
N ILE A 238 -2.64 24.03 -11.76
CA ILE A 238 -2.15 25.42 -11.89
C ILE A 238 -3.34 26.39 -11.91
N VAL A 239 -4.36 26.12 -12.72
CA VAL A 239 -5.58 26.93 -12.78
C VAL A 239 -6.31 26.92 -11.44
N LEU A 240 -6.45 25.74 -10.81
CA LEU A 240 -7.05 25.63 -9.49
C LEU A 240 -6.31 26.50 -8.47
N GLY A 241 -4.99 26.44 -8.41
CA GLY A 241 -4.18 27.32 -7.53
C GLY A 241 -4.53 28.80 -7.72
N LYS A 242 -4.68 29.25 -8.98
CA LYS A 242 -5.07 30.64 -9.28
C LYS A 242 -6.51 30.97 -8.86
N VAL A 243 -7.44 30.02 -8.92
CA VAL A 243 -8.78 30.19 -8.33
C VAL A 243 -8.66 30.45 -6.82
N LEU A 244 -7.89 29.62 -6.11
CA LEU A 244 -7.73 29.73 -4.65
C LEU A 244 -7.10 31.07 -4.26
N GLU A 245 -6.08 31.52 -4.99
CA GLU A 245 -5.46 32.83 -4.78
C GLU A 245 -6.44 33.99 -5.06
N ARG A 246 -7.25 33.87 -6.12
CA ARG A 246 -8.24 34.91 -6.50
C ARG A 246 -9.32 35.09 -5.45
N VAL A 247 -9.89 34.00 -4.93
CA VAL A 247 -11.03 34.07 -4.00
C VAL A 247 -10.63 34.44 -2.59
N THR A 248 -9.37 34.19 -2.21
CA THR A 248 -8.85 34.50 -0.86
C THR A 248 -8.01 35.77 -0.80
N GLY A 249 -7.40 36.18 -1.92
CA GLY A 249 -6.41 37.25 -1.96
C GLY A 249 -5.05 36.87 -1.35
N GLN A 250 -4.84 35.60 -1.00
CA GLN A 250 -3.61 35.07 -0.40
C GLN A 250 -2.86 34.18 -1.39
N ARG A 251 -1.54 34.07 -1.26
CA ARG A 251 -0.75 33.18 -2.12
C ARG A 251 -0.96 31.72 -1.72
N LEU A 252 -0.78 30.79 -2.66
CA LEU A 252 -1.02 29.36 -2.38
C LEU A 252 -0.10 28.80 -1.27
N ASP A 253 1.15 29.26 -1.17
CA ASP A 253 2.06 28.86 -0.10
C ASP A 253 1.58 29.33 1.29
N GLU A 254 0.99 30.52 1.36
CA GLU A 254 0.37 31.06 2.57
C GLU A 254 -0.88 30.26 2.97
N LEU A 255 -1.72 29.88 1.99
CA LEU A 255 -2.91 29.06 2.24
C LEU A 255 -2.55 27.66 2.73
N VAL A 256 -1.56 27.01 2.12
CA VAL A 256 -1.08 25.69 2.57
C VAL A 256 -0.48 25.79 3.97
N ALA A 257 0.29 26.84 4.27
CA ALA A 257 0.82 27.07 5.60
C ALA A 257 -0.32 27.21 6.64
N ALA A 258 -1.25 28.14 6.42
CA ALA A 258 -2.29 28.49 7.39
C ALA A 258 -3.35 27.40 7.58
N TYR A 259 -3.77 26.73 6.50
CA TYR A 259 -4.88 25.76 6.57
C TYR A 259 -4.43 24.31 6.74
N VAL A 260 -3.15 23.99 6.47
CA VAL A 260 -2.66 22.61 6.55
C VAL A 260 -1.46 22.50 7.49
N CYS A 261 -0.37 23.23 7.24
CA CYS A 261 0.87 23.01 7.98
C CYS A 261 0.78 23.47 9.44
N GLU A 262 0.30 24.69 9.69
CA GLU A 262 0.22 25.26 11.04
C GLU A 262 -0.72 24.47 11.96
N PRO A 263 -1.97 24.13 11.56
CA PRO A 263 -2.88 23.36 12.41
C PRO A 263 -2.36 21.96 12.74
N LEU A 264 -1.65 21.33 11.80
CA LEU A 264 -1.09 19.99 11.97
C LEU A 264 0.32 19.99 12.58
N GLY A 265 0.93 21.16 12.78
CA GLY A 265 2.30 21.29 13.29
C GLY A 265 3.38 20.77 12.34
N LEU A 266 3.16 20.82 11.02
CA LEU A 266 4.11 20.36 10.00
C LEU A 266 5.23 21.40 9.81
N LYS A 267 6.34 21.23 10.52
CA LYS A 267 7.42 22.23 10.59
C LYS A 267 8.38 22.19 9.41
N ASP A 268 8.50 21.03 8.76
CA ASP A 268 9.41 20.80 7.65
C ASP A 268 8.63 20.58 6.34
N THR A 269 7.42 21.15 6.25
CA THR A 269 6.52 21.04 5.10
C THR A 269 6.11 22.39 4.56
N GLY A 270 6.25 22.59 3.26
CA GLY A 270 5.89 23.84 2.58
C GLY A 270 6.59 23.99 1.24
N TYR A 271 6.56 25.20 0.70
CA TYR A 271 7.25 25.54 -0.55
C TYR A 271 8.61 26.19 -0.24
N ASN A 272 9.55 26.09 -1.18
CA ASN A 272 10.85 26.78 -1.14
C ASN A 272 11.60 26.60 0.22
N PRO A 273 12.04 25.38 0.56
CA PRO A 273 12.65 25.08 1.86
C PRO A 273 13.88 25.94 2.12
N ALA A 274 13.97 26.50 3.33
CA ALA A 274 15.05 27.42 3.70
C ALA A 274 16.42 26.72 3.85
N ASP A 275 16.44 25.47 4.33
CA ASP A 275 17.67 24.71 4.55
C ASP A 275 17.91 23.71 3.42
N ARG A 276 18.69 24.15 2.44
CA ARG A 276 19.17 23.30 1.35
C ARG A 276 19.92 22.07 1.86
N SER A 277 20.69 22.15 2.93
CA SER A 277 21.55 21.05 3.40
C SER A 277 20.78 19.83 3.93
N ARG A 278 19.53 20.05 4.35
CA ARG A 278 18.57 19.01 4.76
C ARG A 278 17.70 18.48 3.61
N THR A 279 17.80 19.08 2.43
CA THR A 279 16.94 18.76 1.28
C THR A 279 17.59 17.70 0.40
N ALA A 280 16.80 16.79 -0.17
CA ALA A 280 17.29 15.89 -1.20
C ALA A 280 17.46 16.62 -2.53
N ALA A 281 18.63 16.46 -3.15
CA ALA A 281 18.85 16.90 -4.53
C ALA A 281 18.00 16.07 -5.48
N THR A 282 17.54 16.71 -6.56
CA THR A 282 16.76 16.09 -7.63
C THR A 282 17.61 16.02 -8.89
N GLU A 283 17.21 16.64 -9.99
CA GLU A 283 17.82 16.41 -11.30
C GLU A 283 18.92 17.42 -11.64
N TYR A 284 19.89 16.98 -12.45
CA TYR A 284 20.78 17.88 -13.18
C TYR A 284 20.06 18.49 -14.40
N GLN A 285 19.73 19.78 -14.31
CA GLN A 285 18.97 20.55 -15.32
C GLN A 285 19.80 21.71 -15.91
N PRO A 286 20.77 21.45 -16.79
CA PRO A 286 21.55 22.51 -17.43
C PRO A 286 20.74 23.33 -18.44
N TRP A 287 19.67 22.78 -19.03
CA TRP A 287 18.84 23.48 -20.04
C TRP A 287 18.02 24.64 -19.46
N THR A 288 17.76 24.64 -18.14
CA THR A 288 17.16 25.77 -17.41
C THR A 288 18.22 26.66 -16.75
N GLY A 289 19.51 26.34 -16.89
CA GLY A 289 20.61 27.06 -16.25
C GLY A 289 20.78 26.79 -14.74
N ARG A 290 20.09 25.79 -14.18
CA ARG A 290 20.07 25.51 -12.73
C ARG A 290 21.16 24.54 -12.25
N GLY A 291 21.75 23.75 -13.15
CA GLY A 291 22.68 22.68 -12.78
C GLY A 291 21.98 21.60 -11.96
N THR A 292 22.63 21.03 -10.94
CA THR A 292 21.98 20.06 -10.04
C THR A 292 20.99 20.76 -9.11
N VAL A 293 19.71 20.51 -9.33
CA VAL A 293 18.60 21.06 -8.54
C VAL A 293 18.66 20.51 -7.12
N HIS A 294 18.71 21.40 -6.13
CA HIS A 294 18.87 21.04 -4.72
C HIS A 294 18.39 22.20 -3.84
N GLY A 295 17.34 21.98 -3.03
CA GLY A 295 16.70 23.03 -2.22
C GLY A 295 15.65 23.86 -2.98
N GLU A 296 15.28 23.46 -4.18
CA GLU A 296 14.31 24.12 -5.04
C GLU A 296 13.47 23.07 -5.77
N VAL A 297 12.25 23.41 -6.19
CA VAL A 297 11.36 22.48 -6.90
C VAL A 297 12.00 21.98 -8.21
N HIS A 298 11.85 20.68 -8.46
CA HIS A 298 12.30 19.97 -9.66
C HIS A 298 11.53 20.38 -10.91
N ASP A 299 10.21 20.46 -10.80
CA ASP A 299 9.31 20.80 -11.90
C ASP A 299 9.60 22.20 -12.43
N GLU A 300 9.91 22.28 -13.72
CA GLU A 300 10.36 23.52 -14.35
C GLU A 300 9.25 24.57 -14.41
N ASN A 301 7.99 24.15 -14.59
CA ASN A 301 6.86 25.08 -14.62
C ASN A 301 6.58 25.66 -13.22
N ALA A 302 6.61 24.84 -12.17
CA ALA A 302 6.46 25.32 -10.80
C ALA A 302 7.62 26.22 -10.40
N TRP A 303 8.85 25.87 -10.78
CA TRP A 303 10.01 26.74 -10.59
C TRP A 303 9.81 28.11 -11.24
N ALA A 304 9.27 28.13 -12.47
CA ALA A 304 9.01 29.37 -13.18
C ALA A 304 7.92 30.25 -12.55
N PHE A 305 7.01 29.67 -11.75
CA PHE A 305 6.08 30.40 -10.87
C PHE A 305 6.69 30.75 -9.50
N GLY A 306 8.01 30.90 -9.41
CA GLY A 306 8.71 31.21 -8.15
C GLY A 306 8.69 30.06 -7.14
N GLY A 307 8.51 28.83 -7.61
CA GLY A 307 8.45 27.62 -6.79
C GLY A 307 7.06 27.28 -6.23
N VAL A 308 6.05 28.12 -6.44
CA VAL A 308 4.71 27.95 -5.86
C VAL A 308 3.68 27.76 -6.98
N ALA A 309 3.21 26.53 -7.15
CA ALA A 309 2.15 26.19 -8.09
C ALA A 309 1.24 25.09 -7.55
N GLY A 310 0.01 25.03 -8.03
CA GLY A 310 -0.96 24.04 -7.54
C GLY A 310 -0.63 22.59 -7.90
N HIS A 311 0.22 22.37 -8.90
CA HIS A 311 0.56 21.02 -9.38
C HIS A 311 1.84 20.42 -8.78
N ALA A 312 2.77 21.24 -8.29
CA ALA A 312 4.08 20.87 -7.75
C ALA A 312 4.69 21.99 -6.89
N GLY A 313 5.70 21.67 -6.07
CA GLY A 313 6.48 22.66 -5.29
C GLY A 313 6.50 22.45 -3.78
N VAL A 314 5.64 21.57 -3.25
CA VAL A 314 5.66 21.23 -1.82
C VAL A 314 6.82 20.29 -1.53
N PHE A 315 7.50 20.56 -0.43
CA PHE A 315 8.52 19.74 0.20
C PHE A 315 7.99 19.20 1.52
N ALA A 316 8.41 18.00 1.93
CA ALA A 316 8.12 17.48 3.27
C ALA A 316 9.14 16.42 3.72
N THR A 317 9.16 16.16 5.02
CA THR A 317 9.73 14.92 5.59
C THR A 317 8.72 13.77 5.52
N ALA A 318 9.20 12.53 5.69
CA ALA A 318 8.30 11.37 5.74
C ALA A 318 7.34 11.43 6.95
N TRP A 319 7.79 12.02 8.06
CA TRP A 319 6.98 12.20 9.27
C TRP A 319 5.84 13.18 9.03
N ASP A 320 6.11 14.37 8.53
CA ASP A 320 5.08 15.39 8.31
C ASP A 320 4.04 14.92 7.28
N LEU A 321 4.49 14.28 6.19
CA LEU A 321 3.58 13.72 5.20
C LEU A 321 2.74 12.56 5.77
N ALA A 322 3.27 11.82 6.75
CA ALA A 322 2.49 10.80 7.46
C ALA A 322 1.45 11.43 8.40
N VAL A 323 1.75 12.55 9.06
CA VAL A 323 0.75 13.31 9.85
C VAL A 323 -0.38 13.79 8.94
N PHE A 324 -0.05 14.37 7.78
CA PHE A 324 -1.03 14.75 6.76
C PHE A 324 -1.89 13.55 6.32
N GLY A 325 -1.29 12.39 6.03
CA GLY A 325 -2.05 11.18 5.68
C GLY A 325 -2.90 10.64 6.82
N GLN A 326 -2.42 10.73 8.06
CA GLN A 326 -3.16 10.29 9.25
C GLN A 326 -4.36 11.20 9.54
N MET A 327 -4.27 12.50 9.23
CA MET A 327 -5.40 13.44 9.28
C MET A 327 -6.54 13.00 8.35
N ILE A 328 -6.22 12.57 7.12
CA ILE A 328 -7.20 12.04 6.17
C ILE A 328 -7.82 10.73 6.68
N LEU A 329 -7.00 9.80 7.20
CA LEU A 329 -7.49 8.54 7.80
C LEU A 329 -8.33 8.75 9.08
N ASN A 330 -8.22 9.91 9.70
CA ASN A 330 -9.01 10.32 10.87
C ASN A 330 -10.29 11.09 10.49
N GLY A 331 -10.58 11.25 9.20
CA GLY A 331 -11.78 11.98 8.75
C GLY A 331 -11.61 13.50 8.80
N GLY A 332 -10.42 14.01 8.53
CA GLY A 332 -10.15 15.45 8.47
C GLY A 332 -9.50 16.04 9.72
N ARG A 333 -9.17 15.21 10.73
CA ARG A 333 -8.75 15.64 12.07
C ARG A 333 -7.42 15.04 12.53
N TYR A 334 -6.65 15.78 13.32
CA TYR A 334 -5.42 15.25 13.94
C TYR A 334 -5.14 15.97 15.26
N GLY A 335 -5.03 15.22 16.35
CA GLY A 335 -5.05 15.81 17.70
C GLY A 335 -6.31 16.65 17.88
N ASP A 336 -6.14 17.89 18.31
CA ASP A 336 -7.22 18.88 18.47
C ASP A 336 -7.56 19.64 17.17
N ALA A 337 -6.78 19.47 16.11
CA ALA A 337 -6.99 20.18 14.85
C ALA A 337 -8.05 19.50 13.97
N GLU A 338 -8.91 20.31 13.37
CA GLU A 338 -9.83 19.93 12.29
C GLU A 338 -9.47 20.73 11.04
N VAL A 339 -8.92 20.04 10.03
CA VAL A 339 -8.51 20.64 8.76
C VAL A 339 -9.61 20.52 7.71
N LEU A 340 -10.35 19.42 7.74
CA LEU A 340 -11.52 19.18 6.90
C LEU A 340 -12.67 18.69 7.77
N SER A 341 -13.90 19.05 7.42
CA SER A 341 -15.07 18.37 7.94
C SER A 341 -15.07 16.90 7.52
N GLU A 342 -15.74 16.04 8.29
CA GLU A 342 -15.85 14.62 7.93
C GLU A 342 -16.48 14.42 6.55
N ALA A 343 -17.48 15.25 6.20
CA ALA A 343 -18.16 15.20 4.91
C ALA A 343 -17.18 15.48 3.75
N THR A 344 -16.32 16.49 3.90
CA THR A 344 -15.31 16.84 2.89
C THR A 344 -14.17 15.83 2.86
N ALA A 345 -13.71 15.35 4.01
CA ALA A 345 -12.72 14.28 4.07
C ALA A 345 -13.22 13.00 3.37
N ARG A 346 -14.53 12.69 3.45
CA ARG A 346 -15.14 11.56 2.75
C ARG A 346 -15.10 11.67 1.22
N LEU A 347 -15.02 12.89 0.66
CA LEU A 347 -14.85 13.09 -0.78
C LEU A 347 -13.50 12.58 -1.30
N VAL A 348 -12.49 12.44 -0.43
CA VAL A 348 -11.21 11.79 -0.79
C VAL A 348 -11.41 10.33 -1.21
N PHE A 349 -12.39 9.66 -0.61
CA PHE A 349 -12.70 8.24 -0.82
C PHE A 349 -13.88 8.01 -1.78
N THR A 350 -14.40 9.06 -2.40
CA THR A 350 -15.53 9.00 -3.35
C THR A 350 -15.00 9.08 -4.78
N ASP A 351 -15.22 8.05 -5.61
CA ASP A 351 -14.80 8.09 -7.02
C ASP A 351 -15.68 9.03 -7.85
N MET A 352 -15.15 10.21 -8.17
CA MET A 352 -15.74 11.23 -9.04
C MET A 352 -15.68 10.86 -10.52
N ASN A 353 -14.88 9.85 -10.88
CA ASN A 353 -14.71 9.37 -12.26
C ASN A 353 -15.34 7.98 -12.46
N ALA A 354 -16.33 7.63 -11.63
CA ALA A 354 -17.02 6.35 -11.71
C ALA A 354 -17.49 6.06 -13.15
N GLY A 355 -17.18 4.86 -13.64
CA GLY A 355 -17.50 4.43 -15.00
C GLY A 355 -16.47 4.80 -16.08
N MET A 356 -15.39 5.54 -15.75
CA MET A 356 -14.31 5.86 -16.70
C MET A 356 -13.13 4.86 -16.66
N GLY A 357 -13.24 3.81 -15.85
CA GLY A 357 -12.23 2.74 -15.70
C GLY A 357 -11.35 2.90 -14.45
N GLU A 358 -10.71 1.81 -14.00
CA GLU A 358 -9.95 1.79 -12.73
C GLU A 358 -8.76 2.76 -12.72
N SER A 359 -8.05 2.90 -13.85
CA SER A 359 -6.97 3.88 -13.98
C SER A 359 -7.48 5.33 -13.97
N ALA A 360 -8.79 5.52 -14.17
CA ALA A 360 -9.48 6.79 -14.14
C ALA A 360 -9.97 7.20 -12.74
N ALA A 361 -10.01 6.29 -11.75
CA ALA A 361 -10.67 6.51 -10.46
C ALA A 361 -9.98 7.58 -9.58
N ARG A 362 -10.73 8.60 -9.13
CA ARG A 362 -10.25 9.71 -8.28
C ARG A 362 -11.30 10.25 -7.32
N GLY A 363 -10.86 10.61 -6.12
CA GLY A 363 -11.57 11.54 -5.23
C GLY A 363 -11.05 12.96 -5.42
N ILE A 364 -11.17 13.81 -4.41
CA ILE A 364 -10.67 15.20 -4.46
C ILE A 364 -9.13 15.25 -4.52
N GLY A 365 -8.55 15.15 -5.70
CA GLY A 365 -7.10 15.17 -5.93
C GLY A 365 -6.36 13.85 -5.60
N TRP A 366 -7.05 12.85 -5.04
CA TRP A 366 -6.48 11.54 -4.70
C TRP A 366 -6.83 10.48 -5.73
N GLN A 367 -5.89 9.59 -6.04
CA GLN A 367 -6.15 8.42 -6.88
C GLN A 367 -6.71 7.27 -6.04
N LEU A 368 -7.68 6.50 -6.55
CA LEU A 368 -8.28 5.36 -5.85
C LEU A 368 -7.84 4.04 -6.48
N GLY A 369 -7.58 3.01 -5.65
CA GLY A 369 -7.46 1.61 -6.10
C GLY A 369 -6.29 1.29 -7.04
N GLN A 370 -5.25 2.13 -7.09
CA GLN A 370 -4.17 2.04 -8.07
C GLN A 370 -3.12 0.96 -7.73
N ARG A 371 -3.40 -0.31 -8.09
CA ARG A 371 -2.53 -1.46 -7.78
C ARG A 371 -1.08 -1.32 -8.30
N TRP A 372 -0.84 -0.58 -9.37
CA TRP A 372 0.50 -0.39 -9.96
C TRP A 372 1.53 0.27 -9.03
N TYR A 373 1.11 0.93 -7.94
CA TYR A 373 1.99 1.35 -6.83
C TYR A 373 1.46 1.03 -5.42
N MET A 374 0.15 0.83 -5.26
CA MET A 374 -0.47 0.45 -3.98
C MET A 374 -0.37 -1.06 -3.68
N ASP A 375 -0.24 -1.90 -4.72
CA ASP A 375 -0.10 -3.37 -4.62
C ASP A 375 -1.08 -3.98 -3.59
N ALA A 376 -0.62 -4.82 -2.67
CA ALA A 376 -1.42 -5.48 -1.65
C ALA A 376 -2.12 -4.56 -0.63
N MET A 377 -1.85 -3.24 -0.61
CA MET A 377 -2.64 -2.27 0.16
C MET A 377 -3.89 -1.81 -0.60
N SER A 378 -3.98 -2.08 -1.90
CA SER A 378 -5.07 -1.61 -2.73
C SER A 378 -6.41 -2.20 -2.29
N SER A 379 -7.46 -1.40 -2.47
CA SER A 379 -8.87 -1.71 -2.35
C SER A 379 -9.63 -0.63 -3.12
N PRO A 380 -10.93 -0.80 -3.42
CA PRO A 380 -11.71 0.23 -4.12
C PRO A 380 -11.66 1.61 -3.46
N VAL A 381 -11.42 1.68 -2.15
CA VAL A 381 -11.34 2.92 -1.35
C VAL A 381 -9.93 3.21 -0.82
N THR A 382 -8.90 2.46 -1.23
CA THR A 382 -7.51 2.83 -0.91
C THR A 382 -7.15 4.04 -1.75
N VAL A 383 -6.63 5.08 -1.11
CA VAL A 383 -6.26 6.34 -1.76
C VAL A 383 -4.76 6.57 -1.73
N GLY A 384 -4.24 7.31 -2.71
CA GLY A 384 -2.84 7.68 -2.73
C GLY A 384 -2.50 8.66 -3.84
N HIS A 385 -1.22 9.01 -3.91
CA HIS A 385 -0.65 9.74 -5.04
C HIS A 385 0.85 9.46 -5.15
N THR A 386 1.40 9.60 -6.35
CA THR A 386 2.83 9.50 -6.62
C THR A 386 3.42 10.86 -7.00
N GLY A 387 4.73 11.04 -6.77
CA GLY A 387 5.49 12.19 -7.26
C GLY A 387 6.55 11.77 -8.29
N TYR A 388 6.83 12.66 -9.23
CA TYR A 388 7.78 12.41 -10.32
C TYR A 388 9.22 12.18 -9.81
N THR A 389 9.59 12.85 -8.72
CA THR A 389 10.85 12.66 -7.97
C THR A 389 10.97 11.30 -7.30
N GLY A 390 9.95 10.45 -7.41
CA GLY A 390 9.94 9.07 -6.93
C GLY A 390 9.27 8.89 -5.57
N THR A 391 8.53 9.90 -5.11
CA THR A 391 7.77 9.86 -3.86
C THR A 391 6.42 9.14 -4.05
N SER A 392 5.83 8.65 -2.96
CA SER A 392 4.45 8.14 -2.92
C SER A 392 3.87 8.14 -1.51
N ILE A 393 2.58 8.35 -1.42
CA ILE A 393 1.76 8.14 -0.21
C ILE A 393 0.61 7.17 -0.54
N VAL A 394 0.35 6.22 0.35
CA VAL A 394 -0.75 5.25 0.23
C VAL A 394 -1.48 5.14 1.56
N LEU A 395 -2.79 5.33 1.55
CA LEU A 395 -3.69 5.27 2.69
C LEU A 395 -4.78 4.24 2.43
N ASP A 396 -4.83 3.21 3.27
CA ASP A 396 -5.84 2.17 3.19
C ASP A 396 -6.76 2.29 4.42
N PRO A 397 -7.96 2.89 4.26
CA PRO A 397 -8.86 3.16 5.38
C PRO A 397 -9.43 1.88 6.00
N LEU A 398 -9.60 0.81 5.21
CA LEU A 398 -10.17 -0.45 5.67
C LEU A 398 -9.21 -1.17 6.63
N ALA A 399 -7.92 -1.17 6.31
CA ALA A 399 -6.90 -1.71 7.20
C ALA A 399 -6.44 -0.70 8.27
N GLY A 400 -6.62 0.60 8.01
CA GLY A 400 -6.04 1.71 8.76
C GLY A 400 -4.52 1.79 8.59
N THR A 401 -3.98 1.36 7.44
CA THR A 401 -2.54 1.40 7.14
C THR A 401 -2.20 2.67 6.35
N LEU A 402 -0.99 3.18 6.61
CA LEU A 402 -0.41 4.34 5.98
C LEU A 402 1.03 4.01 5.59
N LEU A 403 1.39 4.32 4.35
CA LEU A 403 2.75 4.21 3.85
C LEU A 403 3.17 5.51 3.17
N VAL A 404 4.30 6.06 3.61
CA VAL A 404 5.01 7.14 2.94
C VAL A 404 6.35 6.60 2.47
N LEU A 405 6.67 6.81 1.19
CA LEU A 405 7.98 6.53 0.61
C LEU A 405 8.44 7.78 -0.12
N LEU A 406 9.54 8.38 0.33
CA LEU A 406 10.16 9.52 -0.29
C LEU A 406 11.50 9.10 -0.88
N THR A 407 11.76 9.47 -2.14
CA THR A 407 13.02 9.18 -2.83
C THR A 407 13.44 10.40 -3.64
N ASN A 408 14.67 10.37 -4.14
CA ASN A 408 15.19 11.30 -5.14
C ASN A 408 15.52 10.59 -6.45
N ARG A 409 14.55 9.83 -6.98
CA ARG A 409 14.65 9.00 -8.20
C ARG A 409 15.28 9.71 -9.39
N VAL A 410 14.98 10.99 -9.57
CA VAL A 410 15.49 11.80 -10.69
C VAL A 410 16.91 12.32 -10.47
N HIS A 411 17.59 11.91 -9.39
CA HIS A 411 18.97 12.32 -9.10
C HIS A 411 20.00 11.35 -9.69
N PRO A 412 20.81 11.76 -10.70
CA PRO A 412 20.88 13.10 -11.31
C PRO A 412 20.08 13.20 -12.62
N THR A 413 19.43 12.13 -13.08
CA THR A 413 18.66 12.12 -14.34
C THR A 413 17.30 11.45 -14.17
N ARG A 414 16.28 11.97 -14.85
CA ARG A 414 14.95 11.34 -14.93
C ARG A 414 14.90 10.05 -15.75
N ASN A 415 15.93 9.78 -16.56
CA ASN A 415 15.97 8.73 -17.58
C ASN A 415 16.51 7.37 -17.09
N ARG A 416 16.59 7.14 -15.77
CA ARG A 416 17.10 5.89 -15.19
C ARG A 416 16.10 5.18 -14.27
N GLY A 417 16.28 3.86 -14.18
CA GLY A 417 15.58 2.97 -13.28
C GLY A 417 14.07 2.89 -13.51
N THR A 418 13.38 2.19 -12.61
CA THR A 418 11.94 1.93 -12.75
C THR A 418 11.10 3.11 -12.25
N ALA A 419 9.85 3.21 -12.71
CA ALA A 419 8.92 4.24 -12.22
C ALA A 419 8.22 3.82 -10.92
N SER A 420 7.74 2.57 -10.81
CA SER A 420 6.80 2.18 -9.73
C SER A 420 7.12 0.87 -9.01
N ALA A 421 8.06 0.06 -9.50
CA ALA A 421 8.35 -1.26 -8.92
C ALA A 421 8.81 -1.17 -7.46
N TYR A 422 9.67 -0.20 -7.14
CA TYR A 422 10.12 0.05 -5.76
C TYR A 422 8.99 0.54 -4.83
N ARG A 423 7.95 1.20 -5.36
CA ARG A 423 6.77 1.59 -4.55
C ARG A 423 6.02 0.35 -4.12
N ARG A 424 5.76 -0.57 -5.07
CA ARG A 424 5.14 -1.87 -4.76
C ARG A 424 6.01 -2.70 -3.82
N ALA A 425 7.33 -2.61 -3.95
CA ALA A 425 8.27 -3.30 -3.06
C ALA A 425 8.13 -2.87 -1.58
N ALA A 426 7.65 -1.64 -1.31
CA ALA A 426 7.29 -1.16 0.02
C ALA A 426 5.80 -1.39 0.39
N SER A 427 4.87 -1.20 -0.55
CA SER A 427 3.43 -1.37 -0.31
C SER A 427 3.04 -2.84 -0.08
N ARG A 428 3.59 -3.76 -0.87
CA ARG A 428 3.26 -5.20 -0.81
C ARG A 428 3.51 -5.79 0.58
N PRO A 429 4.70 -5.63 1.19
CA PRO A 429 4.92 -6.18 2.53
C PRO A 429 4.04 -5.52 3.60
N LEU A 430 3.73 -4.22 3.52
CA LEU A 430 2.84 -3.59 4.50
C LEU A 430 1.39 -4.11 4.39
N GLY A 431 0.86 -4.25 3.17
CA GLY A 431 -0.46 -4.85 2.94
C GLY A 431 -0.54 -6.30 3.44
N ARG A 432 0.55 -7.07 3.29
CA ARG A 432 0.69 -8.44 3.81
C ARG A 432 0.90 -8.52 5.31
N ALA A 433 1.48 -7.49 5.91
CA ALA A 433 1.65 -7.44 7.35
C ALA A 433 0.30 -7.38 8.07
N VAL A 434 -0.79 -6.96 7.42
CA VAL A 434 -2.14 -7.11 7.96
C VAL A 434 -2.55 -8.58 7.82
N PRO A 435 -2.74 -9.33 8.92
CA PRO A 435 -3.07 -10.75 8.83
C PRO A 435 -4.52 -10.97 8.35
N VAL A 436 -4.72 -11.95 7.48
CA VAL A 436 -6.03 -12.59 7.30
C VAL A 436 -6.13 -13.69 8.36
N ARG A 437 -7.10 -13.57 9.26
CA ARG A 437 -7.30 -14.56 10.32
C ARG A 437 -8.07 -15.74 9.73
N PRO A 438 -7.67 -17.00 9.99
CA PRO A 438 -8.48 -18.15 9.60
C PRO A 438 -9.94 -17.99 10.06
N GLU A 439 -10.87 -18.45 9.24
CA GLU A 439 -12.31 -18.45 9.53
C GLU A 439 -12.61 -19.48 10.63
N ARG A 440 -11.94 -20.63 10.58
CA ARG A 440 -12.04 -21.68 11.60
C ARG A 440 -10.66 -22.16 12.05
N GLY A 441 -10.60 -22.68 13.28
CA GLY A 441 -9.39 -23.32 13.78
C GLY A 441 -8.20 -22.38 13.93
N ARG A 442 -7.01 -22.85 13.53
CA ARG A 442 -5.71 -22.21 13.79
C ARG A 442 -4.95 -21.83 12.52
N ASP A 443 -5.30 -22.42 11.38
CA ASP A 443 -4.68 -22.13 10.09
C ASP A 443 -5.69 -22.10 8.95
N ALA A 444 -5.27 -21.50 7.84
CA ALA A 444 -5.95 -21.49 6.57
C ALA A 444 -4.92 -21.71 5.46
N TRP A 445 -5.37 -22.18 4.30
CA TRP A 445 -4.53 -22.27 3.11
C TRP A 445 -4.42 -20.91 2.43
N TYR A 446 -3.23 -20.57 1.96
CA TYR A 446 -2.95 -19.33 1.21
C TYR A 446 -2.18 -19.64 -0.07
N ALA A 447 -2.64 -19.08 -1.19
CA ALA A 447 -2.13 -19.40 -2.53
C ALA A 447 -0.76 -18.78 -2.88
N GLY A 448 -0.18 -17.96 -2.00
CA GLY A 448 1.04 -17.23 -2.34
C GLY A 448 0.77 -15.95 -3.15
N GLN A 449 1.86 -15.26 -3.49
CA GLN A 449 1.87 -13.95 -4.15
C GLN A 449 3.07 -13.80 -5.10
N VAL A 450 3.58 -14.94 -5.57
CA VAL A 450 4.68 -14.94 -6.52
C VAL A 450 4.14 -14.44 -7.85
N ASP A 451 4.74 -13.39 -8.41
CA ASP A 451 4.35 -12.84 -9.71
C ASP A 451 4.61 -13.90 -10.81
N ALA A 452 3.80 -13.91 -11.87
CA ALA A 452 3.93 -14.82 -13.01
C ALA A 452 4.03 -16.31 -12.62
N SER A 453 3.19 -16.76 -11.69
CA SER A 453 3.23 -18.13 -11.15
C SER A 453 1.88 -18.82 -11.22
N THR A 454 1.88 -20.13 -11.01
CA THR A 454 0.66 -20.91 -10.79
C THR A 454 0.85 -21.78 -9.57
N ALA A 455 -0.08 -21.65 -8.62
CA ALA A 455 -0.12 -22.42 -7.38
C ALA A 455 -1.34 -23.33 -7.37
N THR A 456 -1.18 -24.57 -6.92
CA THR A 456 -2.27 -25.56 -6.82
C THR A 456 -2.36 -26.19 -5.44
N LEU A 457 -3.58 -26.36 -4.95
CA LEU A 457 -3.93 -27.13 -3.76
C LEU A 457 -4.84 -28.28 -4.20
N THR A 458 -4.38 -29.52 -4.11
CA THR A 458 -5.09 -30.69 -4.65
C THR A 458 -5.45 -31.66 -3.53
N ALA A 459 -6.74 -31.98 -3.40
CA ALA A 459 -7.25 -32.98 -2.47
C ALA A 459 -7.66 -34.25 -3.22
N ALA A 460 -7.18 -35.41 -2.74
CA ALA A 460 -7.63 -36.71 -3.20
C ALA A 460 -8.82 -37.18 -2.36
N LEU A 461 -9.95 -37.46 -3.02
CA LEU A 461 -11.15 -37.95 -2.33
C LEU A 461 -10.99 -39.45 -2.02
N PRO A 462 -11.51 -39.94 -0.88
CA PRO A 462 -11.38 -41.35 -0.51
C PRO A 462 -11.98 -42.34 -1.52
N ARG A 463 -12.95 -41.87 -2.30
CA ARG A 463 -13.56 -42.57 -3.44
C ARG A 463 -14.19 -41.56 -4.40
N PRO A 464 -14.48 -41.96 -5.66
CA PRO A 464 -15.22 -41.12 -6.58
C PRO A 464 -16.59 -40.71 -6.03
N THR A 465 -17.00 -39.48 -6.34
CA THR A 465 -18.25 -38.88 -5.88
C THR A 465 -19.49 -39.44 -6.58
N ASP A 466 -20.62 -39.45 -5.87
CA ASP A 466 -21.98 -39.61 -6.38
C ASP A 466 -22.89 -38.54 -5.77
N ARG A 467 -23.37 -37.59 -6.58
CA ARG A 467 -24.19 -36.44 -6.15
C ARG A 467 -23.59 -35.67 -4.97
N ALA A 468 -22.28 -35.40 -5.04
CA ALA A 468 -21.56 -34.70 -4.00
C ALA A 468 -21.61 -33.17 -4.16
N THR A 469 -21.44 -32.46 -3.05
CA THR A 469 -21.23 -31.01 -3.01
C THR A 469 -19.99 -30.69 -2.21
N VAL A 470 -19.23 -29.69 -2.64
CA VAL A 470 -18.16 -29.09 -1.82
C VAL A 470 -18.65 -27.78 -1.23
N GLY A 471 -18.30 -27.52 0.02
CA GLY A 471 -18.44 -26.23 0.69
C GLY A 471 -17.10 -25.81 1.32
N PHE A 472 -16.79 -24.52 1.30
CA PHE A 472 -15.59 -23.98 1.93
C PHE A 472 -15.75 -22.49 2.26
N ALA A 473 -14.92 -21.99 3.18
CA ALA A 473 -14.70 -20.57 3.37
C ALA A 473 -13.64 -20.08 2.38
N LEU A 474 -13.91 -18.94 1.74
CA LEU A 474 -13.06 -18.35 0.72
C LEU A 474 -12.76 -16.89 1.09
N TRP A 475 -11.52 -16.47 0.93
CA TRP A 475 -11.12 -15.07 1.02
C TRP A 475 -10.28 -14.75 -0.20
N TYR A 476 -10.56 -13.66 -0.91
CA TYR A 476 -9.74 -13.25 -2.05
C TYR A 476 -9.67 -11.74 -2.25
N ASP A 477 -8.50 -11.29 -2.65
CA ASP A 477 -8.23 -9.93 -3.13
C ASP A 477 -7.16 -10.08 -4.20
N THR A 478 -7.60 -10.07 -5.46
CA THR A 478 -6.77 -10.28 -6.65
C THR A 478 -7.09 -9.19 -7.68
N GLU A 479 -6.22 -9.01 -8.66
CA GLU A 479 -6.57 -8.20 -9.83
C GLU A 479 -7.39 -9.01 -10.85
N ALA A 480 -8.02 -8.33 -11.82
CA ALA A 480 -8.96 -8.97 -12.74
C ALA A 480 -8.33 -10.10 -13.58
N THR A 481 -7.04 -9.99 -13.90
CA THR A 481 -6.24 -10.95 -14.67
C THR A 481 -5.70 -12.11 -13.83
N ASP A 482 -5.64 -11.95 -12.52
CA ASP A 482 -5.23 -12.97 -11.56
C ASP A 482 -6.40 -13.90 -11.23
N LEU A 483 -6.42 -15.08 -11.86
CA LEU A 483 -7.56 -16.00 -11.83
C LEU A 483 -7.35 -17.14 -10.83
N ALA A 484 -8.34 -17.33 -9.96
CA ALA A 484 -8.52 -18.51 -9.16
C ALA A 484 -9.59 -19.42 -9.77
N VAL A 485 -9.38 -20.74 -9.70
CA VAL A 485 -10.24 -21.74 -10.31
C VAL A 485 -10.44 -22.89 -9.33
N LEU A 486 -11.69 -23.32 -9.13
CA LEU A 486 -12.00 -24.62 -8.56
C LEU A 486 -12.20 -25.60 -9.71
N GLU A 487 -11.45 -26.70 -9.72
CA GLU A 487 -11.51 -27.70 -10.78
C GLU A 487 -11.49 -29.12 -10.24
N THR A 488 -12.11 -30.04 -10.98
CA THR A 488 -12.25 -31.45 -10.61
C THR A 488 -11.65 -32.36 -11.66
N SER A 489 -11.23 -33.55 -11.25
CA SER A 489 -10.76 -34.60 -12.16
C SER A 489 -11.14 -36.00 -11.68
N PRO A 490 -11.49 -36.93 -12.58
CA PRO A 490 -11.67 -38.34 -12.22
C PRO A 490 -10.34 -39.10 -12.09
N ASP A 491 -9.26 -38.61 -12.70
CA ASP A 491 -8.00 -39.36 -12.86
C ASP A 491 -6.71 -38.53 -12.75
N GLY A 492 -6.83 -37.20 -12.64
CA GLY A 492 -5.71 -36.25 -12.56
C GLY A 492 -5.16 -35.79 -13.90
N THR A 493 -5.67 -36.29 -15.03
CA THR A 493 -5.20 -35.95 -16.37
C THR A 493 -6.02 -34.82 -17.00
N VAL A 494 -7.35 -34.91 -16.92
CA VAL A 494 -8.28 -33.89 -17.44
C VAL A 494 -8.91 -33.16 -16.28
N TRP A 495 -8.76 -31.83 -16.27
CA TRP A 495 -9.29 -30.96 -15.24
C TRP A 495 -10.39 -30.08 -15.80
N THR A 496 -11.53 -30.05 -15.11
CA THR A 496 -12.71 -29.29 -15.53
C THR A 496 -13.07 -28.27 -14.45
N PRO A 497 -13.13 -26.96 -14.76
CA PRO A 497 -13.63 -25.96 -13.83
C PRO A 497 -15.06 -26.25 -13.38
N VAL A 498 -15.36 -25.95 -12.12
CA VAL A 498 -16.69 -26.18 -11.53
C VAL A 498 -17.31 -24.84 -11.11
N PRO A 499 -18.53 -24.51 -11.58
CA PRO A 499 -19.22 -23.29 -11.17
C PRO A 499 -19.37 -23.18 -9.65
N LEU A 500 -19.08 -22.00 -9.11
CA LEU A 500 -19.18 -21.71 -7.67
C LEU A 500 -20.38 -20.82 -7.39
N ASP A 501 -21.18 -21.21 -6.42
CA ASP A 501 -22.14 -20.33 -5.76
C ASP A 501 -21.45 -19.67 -4.55
N LEU A 502 -21.34 -18.34 -4.57
CA LEU A 502 -20.63 -17.52 -3.60
C LEU A 502 -21.61 -16.62 -2.85
N ARG A 503 -21.41 -16.46 -1.53
CA ARG A 503 -22.28 -15.61 -0.72
C ARG A 503 -21.59 -14.98 0.49
N THR A 504 -22.03 -13.78 0.84
CA THR A 504 -21.85 -13.17 2.16
C THR A 504 -23.18 -13.21 2.92
N GLU A 505 -23.31 -12.46 4.03
CA GLU A 505 -24.60 -12.25 4.70
C GLU A 505 -25.61 -11.55 3.79
N ASP A 506 -25.16 -10.57 3.00
CA ASP A 506 -26.03 -9.68 2.22
C ASP A 506 -25.88 -9.83 0.70
N HIS A 507 -24.88 -10.57 0.21
CA HIS A 507 -24.60 -10.75 -1.22
C HIS A 507 -24.67 -12.21 -1.66
N CYS A 508 -25.15 -12.45 -2.88
CA CYS A 508 -25.05 -13.75 -3.55
C CYS A 508 -24.67 -13.58 -5.04
N TRP A 509 -23.73 -14.39 -5.53
CA TRP A 509 -23.35 -14.43 -6.93
C TRP A 509 -22.79 -15.79 -7.34
N ARG A 510 -22.73 -16.03 -8.65
CA ARG A 510 -22.23 -17.27 -9.23
C ARG A 510 -21.07 -16.99 -10.15
N THR A 511 -20.12 -17.92 -10.20
CA THR A 511 -19.00 -17.89 -11.15
C THR A 511 -19.09 -19.11 -12.06
N GLU A 512 -18.58 -18.98 -13.28
CA GLU A 512 -18.49 -20.10 -14.24
C GLU A 512 -17.23 -20.97 -13.99
N GLY A 513 -16.76 -21.02 -12.74
CA GLY A 513 -15.65 -21.85 -12.26
C GLY A 513 -14.30 -21.14 -12.15
N ALA A 514 -14.17 -19.94 -12.71
CA ALA A 514 -13.04 -19.05 -12.47
C ALA A 514 -13.51 -17.75 -11.80
N PHE A 515 -12.70 -17.18 -10.91
CA PHE A 515 -13.01 -15.93 -10.21
C PHE A 515 -11.76 -15.10 -9.94
N SER A 516 -11.97 -13.79 -9.84
CA SER A 516 -10.97 -12.79 -9.47
C SER A 516 -11.65 -11.59 -8.80
N GLY A 517 -10.86 -10.60 -8.38
CA GLY A 517 -11.36 -9.34 -7.84
C GLY A 517 -11.35 -9.31 -6.32
N TYR A 518 -12.45 -8.88 -5.71
CA TYR A 518 -12.46 -8.45 -4.31
C TYR A 518 -13.60 -9.10 -3.51
N SER A 519 -13.26 -9.73 -2.39
CA SER A 519 -14.22 -10.38 -1.47
C SER A 519 -14.71 -9.49 -0.33
N GLY A 520 -14.46 -8.17 -0.34
CA GLY A 520 -14.81 -7.30 0.80
C GLY A 520 -13.78 -7.30 1.93
N ARG A 521 -12.62 -7.96 1.75
CA ARG A 521 -11.66 -8.30 2.82
C ARG A 521 -12.30 -9.08 3.97
N GLN A 522 -13.31 -9.87 3.67
CA GLN A 522 -14.01 -10.77 4.59
C GLN A 522 -14.01 -12.20 4.04
N TRP A 523 -14.17 -13.18 4.92
CA TRP A 523 -14.44 -14.55 4.49
C TRP A 523 -15.85 -14.65 3.93
N ILE A 524 -15.99 -15.34 2.82
CA ILE A 524 -17.26 -15.61 2.16
C ILE A 524 -17.49 -17.12 2.13
N ARG A 525 -18.74 -17.55 1.97
CA ARG A 525 -19.06 -18.96 1.80
C ARG A 525 -19.09 -19.29 0.31
N ALA A 526 -18.37 -20.35 -0.07
CA ALA A 526 -18.34 -20.89 -1.41
C ALA A 526 -18.88 -22.32 -1.40
N SER A 527 -19.68 -22.66 -2.41
CA SER A 527 -20.19 -24.02 -2.59
C SER A 527 -20.32 -24.39 -4.07
N ALA A 528 -20.16 -25.67 -4.38
CA ALA A 528 -20.37 -26.19 -5.72
C ALA A 528 -20.91 -27.63 -5.70
N ALA A 529 -21.73 -27.96 -6.68
CA ALA A 529 -22.06 -29.35 -7.01
C ALA A 529 -20.88 -29.98 -7.77
N LEU A 530 -20.43 -31.16 -7.34
CA LEU A 530 -19.34 -31.88 -7.99
C LEU A 530 -19.90 -32.86 -9.02
N PRO A 531 -19.30 -32.98 -10.22
CA PRO A 531 -19.65 -34.02 -11.17
C PRO A 531 -19.48 -35.42 -10.58
N ASP A 532 -20.36 -36.35 -10.95
CA ASP A 532 -20.23 -37.76 -10.57
C ASP A 532 -18.91 -38.33 -11.10
N GLY A 533 -18.25 -39.16 -10.31
CA GLY A 533 -16.94 -39.73 -10.64
C GLY A 533 -15.76 -38.81 -10.34
N THR A 534 -15.96 -37.64 -9.72
CA THR A 534 -14.86 -36.79 -9.26
C THR A 534 -14.03 -37.55 -8.22
N ALA A 535 -12.73 -37.72 -8.46
CA ALA A 535 -11.80 -38.35 -7.53
C ALA A 535 -10.79 -37.34 -6.94
N LEU A 536 -10.55 -36.24 -7.65
CA LEU A 536 -9.63 -35.18 -7.25
C LEU A 536 -10.32 -33.81 -7.33
N LEU A 537 -10.05 -32.97 -6.34
CA LEU A 537 -10.49 -31.58 -6.27
C LEU A 537 -9.26 -30.67 -6.20
N ARG A 538 -9.21 -29.58 -6.97
CA ARG A 538 -8.07 -28.66 -6.99
C ARG A 538 -8.48 -27.20 -6.97
N TRP A 539 -7.86 -26.43 -6.10
CA TRP A 539 -7.85 -24.97 -6.15
C TRP A 539 -6.58 -24.52 -6.85
N ARG A 540 -6.73 -23.84 -7.98
CA ARG A 540 -5.61 -23.27 -8.74
C ARG A 540 -5.68 -21.76 -8.71
N TYR A 541 -4.55 -21.12 -8.46
CA TYR A 541 -4.40 -19.66 -8.58
C TYR A 541 -3.27 -19.37 -9.57
N THR A 542 -3.55 -18.53 -10.56
CA THR A 542 -2.56 -18.11 -11.56
C THR A 542 -2.43 -16.59 -11.51
N SER A 543 -1.21 -16.13 -11.26
CA SER A 543 -0.86 -14.71 -11.23
C SER A 543 -0.16 -14.25 -12.49
N ASP A 544 -0.35 -12.98 -12.84
CA ASP A 544 0.38 -12.32 -13.92
C ASP A 544 1.66 -11.61 -13.40
N PRO A 545 2.47 -10.94 -14.26
CA PRO A 545 3.72 -10.28 -13.84
C PRO A 545 3.55 -8.84 -13.35
N VAL A 546 2.34 -8.28 -13.29
CA VAL A 546 2.11 -6.84 -13.21
C VAL A 546 2.02 -6.34 -11.77
N TYR A 547 0.94 -6.65 -11.07
CA TYR A 547 0.75 -6.32 -9.66
C TYR A 547 -0.06 -7.41 -8.96
N GLN A 548 -0.16 -7.34 -7.63
CA GLN A 548 -0.86 -8.35 -6.85
C GLN A 548 -1.81 -7.67 -5.87
N GLY A 549 -2.94 -8.34 -5.58
CA GLY A 549 -3.78 -8.01 -4.42
C GLY A 549 -3.21 -8.62 -3.15
N ARG A 550 -4.04 -9.17 -2.26
CA ARG A 550 -3.59 -9.93 -1.07
C ARG A 550 -3.65 -11.45 -1.27
N GLY A 551 -4.03 -11.89 -2.47
CA GLY A 551 -4.08 -13.28 -2.91
C GLY A 551 -5.37 -13.99 -2.51
N VAL A 552 -5.33 -15.32 -2.50
CA VAL A 552 -6.49 -16.20 -2.26
C VAL A 552 -6.23 -17.09 -1.05
N TYR A 553 -7.25 -17.26 -0.21
CA TYR A 553 -7.23 -18.15 0.93
C TYR A 553 -8.44 -19.07 0.93
N VAL A 554 -8.23 -20.30 1.37
CA VAL A 554 -9.24 -21.34 1.51
C VAL A 554 -9.17 -21.89 2.92
N ASP A 555 -10.33 -22.09 3.55
CA ASP A 555 -10.45 -22.63 4.89
C ASP A 555 -11.76 -23.45 4.99
N ASP A 556 -11.88 -24.32 6.00
CA ASP A 556 -13.12 -25.07 6.31
C ASP A 556 -13.68 -25.83 5.10
N ALA A 557 -12.79 -26.43 4.27
CA ALA A 557 -13.20 -27.13 3.06
C ALA A 557 -13.74 -28.53 3.38
N GLU A 558 -14.90 -28.86 2.84
CA GLU A 558 -15.63 -30.10 3.13
C GLU A 558 -16.38 -30.58 1.88
N VAL A 559 -16.30 -31.87 1.58
CA VAL A 559 -17.08 -32.55 0.54
C VAL A 559 -18.10 -33.45 1.20
N ARG A 560 -19.37 -33.30 0.81
CA ARG A 560 -20.49 -34.11 1.32
C ARG A 560 -21.23 -34.84 0.20
N GLU A 561 -21.74 -36.02 0.52
CA GLU A 561 -22.76 -36.72 -0.26
C GLU A 561 -24.05 -36.79 0.57
N GLY A 562 -25.02 -35.94 0.21
CA GLY A 562 -26.19 -35.70 1.04
C GLY A 562 -25.81 -35.18 2.43
N ARG A 563 -25.97 -35.99 3.48
CA ARG A 563 -25.61 -35.63 4.86
C ARG A 563 -24.26 -36.18 5.31
N ALA A 564 -23.68 -37.12 4.57
CA ALA A 564 -22.42 -37.76 4.93
C ALA A 564 -21.24 -36.88 4.49
N VAL A 565 -20.26 -36.69 5.37
CA VAL A 565 -18.98 -36.07 5.02
C VAL A 565 -18.13 -37.14 4.33
N LEU A 566 -17.74 -36.87 3.09
CA LEU A 566 -16.85 -37.74 2.31
C LEU A 566 -15.38 -37.35 2.54
N TRP A 567 -15.11 -36.06 2.67
CA TRP A 567 -13.77 -35.51 2.90
C TRP A 567 -13.87 -34.16 3.61
N GLU A 568 -12.89 -33.84 4.45
CA GLU A 568 -12.74 -32.55 5.12
C GLU A 568 -11.25 -32.14 5.11
N ASP A 569 -10.96 -30.85 5.12
CA ASP A 569 -9.59 -30.32 5.13
C ASP A 569 -8.79 -30.90 6.31
N GLY A 570 -7.63 -31.47 6.01
CA GLY A 570 -6.81 -32.23 6.94
C GLY A 570 -5.54 -32.77 6.29
N ASP A 571 -5.11 -33.97 6.69
CA ASP A 571 -3.98 -34.66 6.09
C ASP A 571 -4.35 -35.25 4.70
N GLY A 572 -3.40 -35.26 3.76
CA GLY A 572 -3.61 -35.82 2.40
C GLY A 572 -3.94 -34.79 1.30
N VAL A 573 -3.62 -33.52 1.53
CA VAL A 573 -3.68 -32.45 0.51
C VAL A 573 -2.28 -32.18 -0.04
N GLU A 574 -2.13 -32.18 -1.37
CA GLU A 574 -0.90 -31.80 -2.06
C GLU A 574 -0.91 -30.30 -2.36
N ALA A 575 0.07 -29.58 -1.83
CA ALA A 575 0.23 -28.14 -2.02
C ALA A 575 1.48 -27.83 -2.85
N VAL A 576 1.29 -27.13 -3.98
CA VAL A 576 2.36 -26.57 -4.81
C VAL A 576 2.17 -25.06 -4.83
N GLY A 577 3.07 -24.32 -4.18
CA GLY A 577 2.98 -22.86 -4.04
C GLY A 577 1.97 -22.36 -2.99
N TRP A 578 1.00 -23.20 -2.58
CA TRP A 578 0.13 -22.92 -1.45
C TRP A 578 0.85 -23.21 -0.12
N GLU A 579 0.57 -22.41 0.91
CA GLU A 579 1.13 -22.56 2.24
C GLU A 579 0.03 -22.48 3.32
N ARG A 580 0.24 -23.15 4.47
CA ARG A 580 -0.63 -22.97 5.65
C ARG A 580 -0.19 -21.73 6.42
N VAL A 581 -1.08 -20.75 6.53
CA VAL A 581 -0.88 -19.54 7.35
C VAL A 581 -1.60 -19.69 8.69
N ARG A 582 -0.94 -19.34 9.80
CA ARG A 582 -1.46 -19.51 11.16
C ARG A 582 -1.88 -18.19 11.80
N ASP A 583 -2.88 -18.21 12.70
CA ASP A 583 -3.12 -17.06 13.59
C ASP A 583 -1.94 -16.90 14.56
N LEU A 584 -1.13 -15.85 14.37
CA LEU A 584 0.10 -15.60 15.13
C LEU A 584 -0.13 -15.17 16.59
N ARG A 585 -1.38 -15.08 17.07
CA ARG A 585 -1.68 -14.68 18.45
C ARG A 585 -1.16 -15.64 19.53
N ASP A 586 -0.82 -16.88 19.19
CA ASP A 586 -0.35 -17.86 20.18
C ASP A 586 1.13 -17.75 20.60
N ARG A 587 1.93 -16.86 19.98
CA ARG A 587 3.32 -16.63 20.41
C ARG A 587 3.51 -15.44 21.36
N ALA A 588 2.45 -14.70 21.70
CA ALA A 588 2.54 -13.56 22.62
C ALA A 588 2.49 -13.93 24.12
N ARG A 589 2.44 -15.21 24.48
CA ARG A 589 2.61 -15.67 25.87
C ARG A 589 3.94 -16.40 26.02
N GLY A 590 4.97 -15.66 26.41
CA GLY A 590 6.18 -16.25 27.00
C GLY A 590 7.49 -16.02 26.27
N VAL A 591 7.85 -14.76 25.97
CA VAL A 591 9.26 -14.33 26.01
C VAL A 591 9.27 -12.92 26.60
N ALA A 592 9.84 -12.78 27.79
CA ALA A 592 10.12 -11.48 28.37
C ALA A 592 11.17 -10.78 27.50
N VAL A 593 10.89 -9.53 27.13
CA VAL A 593 11.79 -8.66 26.38
C VAL A 593 13.03 -8.38 27.23
N GLY A 594 14.20 -8.85 26.76
CA GLY A 594 15.50 -8.37 27.21
C GLY A 594 15.95 -7.22 26.31
N GLU A 595 16.64 -6.25 26.89
CA GLU A 595 17.13 -4.99 26.30
C GLU A 595 17.86 -5.12 24.95
N PRO A 596 17.91 -4.04 24.13
CA PRO A 596 18.46 -4.08 22.78
C PRO A 596 19.97 -4.30 22.81
N VAL A 597 20.44 -5.39 22.19
CA VAL A 597 21.86 -5.61 21.91
C VAL A 597 22.15 -5.06 20.51
N HIS A 598 23.03 -4.06 20.45
CA HIS A 598 23.59 -3.52 19.22
C HIS A 598 24.59 -4.52 18.61
N ASP A 599 24.59 -4.59 17.27
CA ASP A 599 25.54 -5.27 16.38
C ASP A 599 25.64 -6.79 16.45
N LEU A 600 25.00 -7.46 15.48
CA LEU A 600 25.23 -8.86 15.15
C LEU A 600 25.49 -8.97 13.64
N VAL A 601 26.73 -9.28 13.27
CA VAL A 601 27.10 -9.64 11.90
C VAL A 601 26.80 -11.13 11.72
N ALA A 602 25.75 -11.46 10.96
CA ALA A 602 25.44 -12.84 10.60
C ALA A 602 26.27 -13.24 9.36
N LEU A 603 27.22 -14.16 9.53
CA LEU A 603 27.87 -14.87 8.42
C LEU A 603 27.13 -16.20 8.22
N ARG A 604 26.69 -16.46 6.98
CA ARG A 604 25.98 -17.68 6.60
C ARG A 604 26.93 -18.56 5.79
N VAL A 605 27.24 -19.76 6.29
CA VAL A 605 27.90 -20.82 5.54
C VAL A 605 27.10 -22.09 5.75
N ASP A 606 26.69 -22.69 4.62
CA ASP A 606 25.94 -23.93 4.43
C ASP A 606 25.58 -24.70 5.72
N ASP A 607 24.37 -24.39 6.21
CA ASP A 607 23.60 -25.07 7.26
C ASP A 607 24.09 -25.02 8.73
N LEU A 608 24.98 -24.10 9.10
CA LEU A 608 25.28 -23.80 10.51
C LEU A 608 25.18 -22.29 10.84
N VAL A 609 24.40 -21.93 11.87
CA VAL A 609 24.37 -20.57 12.42
C VAL A 609 25.30 -20.50 13.63
N LEU A 610 26.43 -19.80 13.51
CA LEU A 610 27.34 -19.51 14.61
C LEU A 610 27.12 -18.08 15.11
N GLY A 611 26.62 -17.93 16.34
CA GLY A 611 26.58 -16.65 17.04
C GLY A 611 27.91 -16.37 17.71
N VAL A 612 28.61 -15.31 17.30
CA VAL A 612 29.82 -14.84 17.98
C VAL A 612 29.47 -13.57 18.76
N GLY A 613 29.42 -13.68 20.09
CA GLY A 613 29.28 -12.52 20.96
C GLY A 613 30.65 -11.94 21.27
N VAL A 614 30.86 -10.65 21.02
CA VAL A 614 32.05 -9.92 21.47
C VAL A 614 31.66 -9.12 22.70
N VAL A 615 32.25 -9.43 23.85
CA VAL A 615 32.12 -8.62 25.06
C VAL A 615 33.25 -7.60 25.08
N PRO A 616 32.99 -6.28 25.18
CA PRO A 616 34.05 -5.28 25.26
C PRO A 616 34.85 -5.45 26.56
N GLY A 617 36.14 -5.78 26.47
CA GLY A 617 37.07 -5.77 27.62
C GLY A 617 37.93 -7.02 27.83
N ASP A 618 37.72 -8.12 27.09
CA ASP A 618 38.54 -9.34 27.19
C ASP A 618 39.18 -9.69 25.83
N HIS A 619 40.51 -9.83 25.79
CA HIS A 619 41.28 -10.16 24.57
C HIS A 619 41.18 -11.63 24.11
N LEU A 620 40.10 -12.35 24.46
CA LEU A 620 39.88 -13.74 24.08
C LEU A 620 38.39 -13.95 23.75
N ALA A 621 38.07 -14.01 22.45
CA ALA A 621 36.72 -14.34 21.99
C ALA A 621 36.38 -15.80 22.35
N ARG A 622 35.29 -16.02 23.10
CA ARG A 622 34.74 -17.35 23.36
C ARG A 622 33.54 -17.59 22.44
N ALA A 623 33.71 -18.46 21.45
CA ALA A 623 32.59 -18.97 20.66
C ALA A 623 31.77 -19.98 21.49
N GLN A 624 30.44 -19.84 21.52
CA GLN A 624 29.55 -20.79 22.19
C GLN A 624 28.55 -21.34 21.16
N LEU A 625 28.52 -22.67 21.02
CA LEU A 625 27.60 -23.35 20.12
C LEU A 625 26.19 -23.35 20.75
N VAL A 626 25.20 -22.72 20.10
CA VAL A 626 23.81 -22.73 20.58
C VAL A 626 22.94 -23.46 19.54
N GLY A 627 22.69 -24.75 19.77
CA GLY A 627 21.76 -25.54 18.96
C GLY A 627 21.37 -26.85 19.64
N ARG A 628 20.06 -27.06 19.86
CA ARG A 628 19.46 -28.36 20.19
C ARG A 628 18.81 -28.94 18.92
N GLY A 629 19.35 -30.05 18.43
CA GLY A 629 18.80 -30.86 17.33
C GLY A 629 19.90 -31.75 16.75
N ALA A 630 19.68 -33.06 16.75
CA ALA A 630 20.70 -34.12 16.62
C ALA A 630 21.69 -33.99 15.44
N ALA A 631 22.99 -34.16 15.74
CA ALA A 631 24.04 -34.45 14.76
C ALA A 631 24.71 -35.79 15.11
N PRO A 632 25.04 -36.65 14.13
CA PRO A 632 25.97 -37.76 14.34
C PRO A 632 27.42 -37.26 14.36
N GLU A 633 28.26 -38.00 15.09
CA GLU A 633 29.63 -37.69 15.48
C GLU A 633 30.55 -37.21 14.34
N LEU A 634 31.16 -36.03 14.52
CA LEU A 634 32.41 -35.63 13.85
C LEU A 634 33.40 -35.09 14.89
N GLY A 635 34.62 -35.60 14.81
CA GLY A 635 35.67 -35.47 15.82
C GLY A 635 36.21 -34.06 16.03
N HIS A 636 36.84 -33.88 17.19
CA HIS A 636 37.45 -32.64 17.65
C HIS A 636 38.55 -32.13 16.72
N GLU A 637 38.31 -31.03 16.00
CA GLU A 637 39.37 -30.15 15.50
C GLU A 637 39.14 -28.72 15.99
N ARG A 638 40.19 -28.13 16.58
CA ARG A 638 40.21 -26.75 17.09
C ARG A 638 40.45 -25.79 15.93
N LEU A 639 39.58 -24.79 15.79
CA LEU A 639 39.81 -23.59 14.97
C LEU A 639 40.38 -22.49 15.87
N ASP A 640 41.67 -22.16 15.71
CA ASP A 640 42.29 -21.01 16.34
C ASP A 640 42.22 -19.80 15.38
N LEU A 641 41.53 -18.72 15.78
CA LEU A 641 41.43 -17.46 15.04
C LEU A 641 42.47 -16.46 15.56
N ALA A 642 43.36 -15.97 14.69
CA ALA A 642 44.27 -14.86 15.02
C ALA A 642 43.66 -13.52 14.56
N VAL A 643 43.63 -12.53 15.46
CA VAL A 643 43.23 -11.15 15.17
C VAL A 643 44.49 -10.35 14.80
N VAL A 644 44.52 -9.76 13.61
CA VAL A 644 45.52 -8.75 13.23
C VAL A 644 44.80 -7.40 13.15
N GLU A 645 45.40 -6.37 13.75
CA GLU A 645 44.90 -4.98 13.76
C GLU A 645 44.65 -4.45 12.33
N ASP A 646 43.70 -3.52 12.19
CA ASP A 646 43.13 -2.93 10.95
C ASP A 646 41.89 -3.59 10.28
N HIS A 647 40.92 -4.04 11.08
CA HIS A 647 39.50 -4.22 10.70
C HIS A 647 39.21 -4.96 9.37
N ARG A 648 40.07 -5.88 8.94
CA ARG A 648 39.81 -6.79 7.82
C ARG A 648 39.91 -8.23 8.30
N VAL A 649 38.78 -8.92 8.37
CA VAL A 649 38.75 -10.38 8.60
C VAL A 649 39.06 -11.06 7.28
N GLY A 650 40.24 -11.67 7.16
CA GLY A 650 40.62 -12.52 6.03
C GLY A 650 40.81 -13.96 6.50
N LEU A 651 40.24 -14.93 5.77
CA LEU A 651 40.55 -16.35 5.93
C LEU A 651 41.96 -16.59 5.37
N VAL A 652 42.90 -17.02 6.21
CA VAL A 652 44.18 -17.56 5.75
C VAL A 652 44.05 -19.08 5.73
N ALA A 653 43.93 -19.67 4.54
CA ALA A 653 44.11 -21.11 4.36
C ALA A 653 45.61 -21.39 4.23
N GLU A 654 46.19 -22.11 5.18
CA GLU A 654 47.57 -22.58 5.10
C GLU A 654 47.62 -23.81 4.17
N GLU A 655 48.15 -23.64 2.95
CA GLU A 655 48.39 -24.77 2.03
C GLU A 655 49.48 -25.69 2.58
N ALA A 656 49.09 -26.87 3.04
CA ALA A 656 50.01 -27.97 3.28
C ALA A 656 50.56 -28.49 1.93
N ARG A 657 51.82 -28.15 1.63
CA ARG A 657 52.60 -28.72 0.52
C ARG A 657 52.81 -30.22 0.71
N ALA A 658 52.53 -31.01 -0.33
CA ALA A 658 53.17 -32.29 -0.59
C ALA A 658 53.66 -32.35 -2.06
N PRO A 659 54.79 -33.01 -2.38
CA PRO A 659 55.51 -32.77 -3.63
C PRO A 659 55.28 -33.83 -4.73
N VAL A 660 55.57 -33.42 -5.97
CA VAL A 660 55.87 -34.21 -7.21
C VAL A 660 54.64 -34.77 -7.97
N GLY A 661 54.47 -34.60 -9.29
CA GLY A 661 55.31 -33.96 -10.31
C GLY A 661 54.69 -33.94 -11.72
N VAL A 662 55.32 -33.09 -12.55
CA VAL A 662 55.51 -33.07 -14.02
C VAL A 662 54.43 -33.68 -14.95
N GLY A 663 53.87 -32.82 -15.81
CA GLY A 663 53.28 -33.21 -17.10
C GLY A 663 52.45 -32.09 -17.73
N GLY A 664 52.99 -31.42 -18.75
CA GLY A 664 52.46 -30.17 -19.30
C GLY A 664 51.28 -30.28 -20.27
N GLY A 665 50.87 -29.12 -20.82
CA GLY A 665 49.99 -29.03 -21.97
C GLY A 665 49.05 -27.81 -21.97
N ASP A 666 49.41 -26.85 -22.82
CA ASP A 666 48.68 -25.70 -23.37
C ASP A 666 47.13 -25.70 -23.43
N ARG A 667 46.57 -24.47 -23.28
CA ARG A 667 45.33 -23.86 -23.88
C ARG A 667 43.99 -24.52 -23.51
N VAL A 668 42.93 -23.80 -23.14
CA VAL A 668 42.24 -22.61 -23.72
C VAL A 668 41.57 -21.81 -22.60
#